data_AF-A0A6C0H3N5-F1
#
_entry.id   AF-A0A6C0H3N5-F1
#
_cell.length_a   1.000
_cell.length_b   1.000
_cell.length_c   1.000
_cell.angle_alpha   90.00
_cell.angle_beta   90.00
_cell.angle_gamma   90.00
#
_symmetry.space_group_name_H-M   'P 1'
#
loop_
_entity.id
_entity.type
_entity.pdbx_description
1 polymer ?
#
loop_
_entity_poly.entity_id
_entity_poly.type
_entity_poly.pdbx_seq_one_letter_code
_entity_poly.pdbx_strand_id
1 'polypeptide(L)'
;MITTTSFLQKSPDFWPTKEEARNHKENKNTNERYPNFFQDIFHAGDEHQFQLFRDATNGEVCNVQPSLSSNLFRDLSLKVWDKYKNVSPDSALNTFRYIFHKFKKGIFVKISDNKLKVFLPFSKAYFINEWSGKIEQNSKQIMELLESISKTEGRPYFDKRSVNLRTEEWYGNNCLIRYEYPLSEGDSNVGNVKNMLEELCVRKKVPDIEFFINRRDFPILKRDGTEPYNHIWGSDKFPLVSHNYDKYLPILSMSSTERYADVLMPTWDDWARIQSLEHKYFPRTAQDYSATFDTLWSRKKPTAVFRGSTTGCGVDLKTNIRLKLAKLSIDSEPDENGIPYLDARITKWNLRPRKLQWETKLKTLDITYLRSKGIDIYKRDSDGNYLIDTNKTYYSQNSKGNYVVDPKGWFVQNDRGGYKQIGEDKKYITHSLTPKQQSEYKYIVNVDGHVSAFRLSLELSMGCVILLVNSPWKIWYRDLLVEYEHYVPVKEDLSDLIDQIKWCRDNDEKCEKIANNARLFFETYLQKDGVLDYMEKTLVNLKQEMGVYLYNSVSPLDALISKEEQIIDMKFPKTKKDITRLGVIPKIGRCYGLLQGMGWIIRKVITESTFDRIAVMKNSLVKNVRRAEIAGFQLAVKTTSDSQKMKEHVHEAFLGSNCLNQLSKYVPNFACIFGMYRDDTDTCNVISEFIEGETLSAYIDGPNFSFREFLLIIIQLCLALEVAQNISGFVHYDLAPWNIVLKRTEKVSFDYVLSHTLVVRIRTRCIPTMIDFGKSHAIVDGVHHGFVNMFKTSTSHDIITLLVKSFDKIIVRFLRDTTFRDKLIKEDSEIDKKIMYVLNFISGTKYSPDMFDDLYKARDFLWYARKYSTLVYGEKYELENRTPYDLVKHITKKINFPEIGTVRKYVNSMDKGNGRQVFEYILSQSVDKRLKSYVNVFSRLMKCSIPQPNNLFFVYYAAQSLERNLSSVYNDMLQFLTDQGISHEKYEKIYQHTMSFLEHVYRKQIETKTEKKIEYQLDTDFIDLKQPEYSDETFLFPRKVLELLENESIDDLSEYKHIIETILLDISSYKLNDKDREYYLENFDKLLRTNSLNMKNNSSNIKTLLFMSSEIYKKDKAELELKLQKDDTDCDDAKEYLQLYDSIISKLK
;
A
#
# COMPACT_ATOMS: atom_id res chain seq x y z
N MET A 1 27.18 -2.66 7.04
CA MET A 1 26.51 -1.34 7.17
C MET A 1 25.06 -1.59 7.58
N ILE A 2 24.39 -0.67 8.28
CA ILE A 2 22.99 -0.86 8.69
C ILE A 2 22.09 -0.18 7.66
N THR A 3 21.30 -0.98 6.93
CA THR A 3 20.25 -0.49 6.02
C THR A 3 18.95 -0.20 6.79
N THR A 4 18.00 0.50 6.15
CA THR A 4 16.65 0.77 6.70
C THR A 4 15.86 -0.47 7.13
N THR A 5 16.24 -1.67 6.70
CA THR A 5 15.56 -2.93 7.01
C THR A 5 16.45 -3.95 7.71
N SER A 6 17.71 -3.60 8.02
CA SER A 6 18.66 -4.53 8.63
C SER A 6 18.18 -5.09 9.98
N PHE A 7 17.42 -4.32 10.76
CA PHE A 7 16.84 -4.77 12.03
C PHE A 7 15.71 -5.81 11.87
N LEU A 8 15.17 -5.98 10.66
CA LEU A 8 14.11 -6.96 10.34
C LEU A 8 14.68 -8.29 9.81
N GLN A 9 15.97 -8.33 9.47
CA GLN A 9 16.64 -9.52 8.94
C GLN A 9 16.66 -10.65 9.99
N LYS A 10 16.33 -11.88 9.57
CA LYS A 10 16.18 -13.05 10.47
C LYS A 10 17.26 -14.12 10.29
N SER A 11 17.99 -14.08 9.17
CA SER A 11 19.04 -15.02 8.78
C SER A 11 20.26 -14.24 8.27
N PRO A 12 21.50 -14.75 8.37
CA PRO A 12 22.65 -14.14 7.71
C PRO A 12 22.51 -14.18 6.18
N ASP A 13 23.26 -13.33 5.47
CA ASP A 13 23.24 -13.29 4.00
C ASP A 13 23.99 -14.49 3.37
N PHE A 14 25.02 -14.99 4.04
CA PHE A 14 25.87 -16.09 3.62
C PHE A 14 26.31 -16.97 4.80
N TRP A 15 26.84 -18.16 4.50
CA TRP A 15 27.32 -19.15 5.45
C TRP A 15 28.79 -19.49 5.18
N PRO A 16 29.57 -19.86 6.20
CA PRO A 16 30.99 -20.17 6.05
C PRO A 16 31.24 -21.50 5.32
N THR A 17 30.25 -22.40 5.32
CA THR A 17 30.36 -23.67 4.60
C THR A 17 29.22 -23.87 3.61
N LYS A 18 29.53 -24.58 2.52
CA LYS A 18 28.57 -24.98 1.49
C LYS A 18 27.44 -25.88 2.03
N GLU A 19 27.73 -26.70 3.02
CA GLU A 19 26.75 -27.62 3.61
C GLU A 19 25.72 -26.87 4.44
N GLU A 20 26.15 -25.91 5.27
CA GLU A 20 25.24 -25.03 6.01
C GLU A 20 24.34 -24.21 5.08
N ALA A 21 24.93 -23.59 4.03
CA ALA A 21 24.17 -22.84 3.03
C ALA A 21 23.11 -23.69 2.28
N ARG A 22 23.41 -24.97 2.03
CA ARG A 22 22.47 -25.90 1.35
C ARG A 22 21.38 -26.44 2.27
N ASN A 23 21.70 -26.61 3.55
CA ASN A 23 20.77 -27.13 4.55
C ASN A 23 19.83 -26.06 5.11
N HIS A 24 20.14 -24.78 4.90
CA HIS A 24 19.30 -23.66 5.29
C HIS A 24 17.92 -23.70 4.63
N LYS A 25 16.87 -23.43 5.42
CA LYS A 25 15.49 -23.37 4.97
C LYS A 25 14.81 -22.10 5.48
N GLU A 26 14.16 -21.39 4.55
CA GLU A 26 13.34 -20.21 4.81
C GLU A 26 12.07 -20.60 5.60
N ASN A 27 12.15 -20.68 6.93
CA ASN A 27 11.04 -21.13 7.78
C ASN A 27 10.47 -20.05 8.71
N LYS A 28 11.07 -18.86 8.73
CA LYS A 28 10.63 -17.75 9.59
C LYS A 28 9.91 -16.71 8.76
N ASN A 29 8.76 -16.25 9.26
CA ASN A 29 8.09 -15.12 8.66
C ASN A 29 8.92 -13.85 8.92
N THR A 30 9.30 -13.14 7.86
CA THR A 30 10.04 -11.87 7.96
C THR A 30 9.12 -10.65 7.96
N ASN A 31 7.86 -10.80 7.58
CA ASN A 31 6.89 -9.73 7.45
C ASN A 31 5.58 -10.07 8.17
N GLU A 32 5.40 -9.50 9.36
CA GLU A 32 4.23 -9.76 10.22
C GLU A 32 2.90 -9.41 9.57
N ARG A 33 2.88 -8.48 8.59
CA ARG A 33 1.67 -8.09 7.84
C ARG A 33 1.19 -9.22 6.92
N TYR A 34 2.10 -10.08 6.45
CA TYR A 34 1.81 -11.11 5.46
C TYR A 34 2.29 -12.50 5.93
N PRO A 35 1.37 -13.39 6.36
CA PRO A 35 1.75 -14.68 6.96
C PRO A 35 2.52 -15.62 6.02
N ASN A 36 2.52 -15.37 4.71
CA ASN A 36 3.16 -16.22 3.70
C ASN A 36 4.57 -15.73 3.29
N PHE A 37 5.12 -14.73 3.97
CA PHE A 37 6.41 -14.11 3.66
C PHE A 37 7.55 -14.81 4.43
N PHE A 38 7.87 -16.03 3.97
CA PHE A 38 8.98 -16.83 4.49
C PHE A 38 10.23 -16.57 3.63
N GLN A 39 11.01 -15.58 4.04
CA GLN A 39 12.23 -15.12 3.36
C GLN A 39 13.38 -15.03 4.38
N ASP A 40 14.59 -14.74 3.93
CA ASP A 40 15.74 -14.44 4.79
C ASP A 40 15.88 -12.94 5.06
N ILE A 41 15.59 -12.13 4.05
CA ILE A 41 15.60 -10.67 4.10
C ILE A 41 14.15 -10.17 4.03
N PHE A 42 13.85 -9.11 4.78
CA PHE A 42 12.53 -8.49 4.76
C PHE A 42 12.14 -8.07 3.32
N HIS A 43 10.91 -8.41 2.92
CA HIS A 43 10.32 -7.98 1.66
C HIS A 43 9.11 -7.08 1.92
N ALA A 44 9.09 -5.88 1.31
CA ALA A 44 7.89 -5.05 1.29
C ALA A 44 6.78 -5.76 0.48
N GLY A 45 5.62 -5.95 1.10
CA GLY A 45 4.49 -6.67 0.53
C GLY A 45 3.40 -5.80 -0.12
N ASP A 46 3.47 -4.49 0.16
CA ASP A 46 2.60 -3.43 -0.37
C ASP A 46 3.38 -2.11 -0.56
N GLU A 47 2.75 -1.16 -1.22
CA GLU A 47 3.31 0.17 -1.49
C GLU A 47 3.56 0.99 -0.22
N HIS A 48 2.74 0.81 0.82
CA HIS A 48 2.96 1.46 2.11
C HIS A 48 4.27 1.00 2.76
N GLN A 49 4.56 -0.30 2.80
CA GLN A 49 5.84 -0.81 3.29
C GLN A 49 7.01 -0.35 2.41
N PHE A 50 6.81 -0.21 1.09
CA PHE A 50 7.82 0.38 0.22
C PHE A 50 8.14 1.84 0.61
N GLN A 51 7.12 2.69 0.70
CA GLN A 51 7.27 4.10 1.11
C GLN A 51 7.92 4.24 2.50
N LEU A 52 7.54 3.37 3.45
CA LEU A 52 8.07 3.39 4.81
C LEU A 52 9.59 3.09 4.86
N PHE A 53 10.08 2.17 4.03
CA PHE A 53 11.46 1.69 4.11
C PHE A 53 12.39 2.17 2.99
N ARG A 54 11.88 2.89 1.98
CA ARG A 54 12.70 3.40 0.86
C ARG A 54 13.63 4.56 1.22
N ASP A 55 13.47 5.17 2.39
CA ASP A 55 14.19 6.39 2.83
C ASP A 55 14.08 7.56 1.83
N ALA A 56 13.16 8.48 2.07
CA ALA A 56 12.95 9.67 1.24
C ALA A 56 13.80 10.88 1.68
N THR A 57 15.01 10.68 2.20
CA THR A 57 15.92 11.79 2.59
C THR A 57 16.84 12.21 1.45
N ASN A 58 17.22 13.48 1.39
CA ASN A 58 18.18 13.99 0.41
C ASN A 58 19.62 13.70 0.83
N GLY A 59 20.37 13.11 -0.10
CA GLY A 59 21.82 12.96 -0.02
C GLY A 59 22.56 14.23 -0.50
N GLU A 60 23.61 14.05 -1.29
CA GLU A 60 24.28 15.15 -1.99
C GLU A 60 23.30 15.90 -2.93
N VAL A 61 23.34 17.23 -2.86
CA VAL A 61 22.46 18.13 -3.65
C VAL A 61 23.13 18.68 -4.91
N CYS A 62 24.37 18.27 -5.17
CA CYS A 62 25.15 18.62 -6.35
C CYS A 62 25.69 17.35 -7.00
N ASN A 63 26.04 17.40 -8.28
CA ASN A 63 26.55 16.23 -8.99
C ASN A 63 28.05 16.04 -8.74
N VAL A 64 28.43 15.62 -7.53
CA VAL A 64 29.83 15.34 -7.19
C VAL A 64 30.22 13.96 -7.72
N GLN A 65 31.24 13.90 -8.58
CA GLN A 65 31.67 12.66 -9.23
C GLN A 65 32.94 12.09 -8.58
N PRO A 66 32.98 10.78 -8.29
CA PRO A 66 34.21 10.12 -7.87
C PRO A 66 35.20 10.01 -9.03
N SER A 67 36.50 10.09 -8.72
CA SER A 67 37.57 9.89 -9.71
C SER A 67 37.64 8.42 -10.14
N LEU A 68 37.72 8.18 -11.45
CA LEU A 68 37.79 6.84 -12.06
C LEU A 68 39.16 6.52 -12.68
N SER A 69 40.22 7.23 -12.31
CA SER A 69 41.53 7.13 -12.98
C SER A 69 42.13 5.71 -13.00
N SER A 70 41.88 4.93 -11.94
CA SER A 70 42.36 3.54 -11.77
C SER A 70 41.33 2.47 -12.15
N ASN A 71 40.15 2.85 -12.63
CA ASN A 71 39.07 1.90 -12.95
C ASN A 71 39.34 1.22 -14.31
N LEU A 72 39.22 -0.11 -14.36
CA LEU A 72 39.45 -0.92 -15.57
C LEU A 72 38.51 -0.56 -16.73
N PHE A 73 37.35 0.03 -16.45
CA PHE A 73 36.31 0.40 -17.42
C PHE A 73 36.17 1.91 -17.56
N ARG A 74 37.20 2.70 -17.26
CA ARG A 74 37.14 4.18 -17.35
C ARG A 74 36.63 4.70 -18.70
N ASP A 75 36.93 3.99 -19.79
CA ASP A 75 36.55 4.32 -21.17
C ASP A 75 35.19 3.71 -21.60
N LEU A 76 34.51 2.97 -20.70
CA LEU A 76 33.18 2.42 -20.96
C LEU A 76 32.14 3.55 -21.09
N SER A 77 31.51 3.62 -22.25
CA SER A 77 30.38 4.51 -22.51
C SER A 77 29.05 3.75 -22.37
N LEU A 78 28.12 4.29 -21.58
CA LEU A 78 26.80 3.70 -21.38
C LEU A 78 25.74 4.51 -22.16
N LYS A 79 25.01 3.84 -23.07
CA LYS A 79 23.87 4.47 -23.76
C LYS A 79 22.63 4.51 -22.88
N VAL A 80 22.54 5.53 -22.04
CA VAL A 80 21.40 5.78 -21.15
C VAL A 80 20.14 6.10 -21.96
N TRP A 81 19.02 5.49 -21.59
CA TRP A 81 17.72 5.72 -22.23
C TRP A 81 17.15 7.08 -21.79
N ASP A 82 16.50 7.81 -22.68
CA ASP A 82 16.06 9.19 -22.41
C ASP A 82 15.05 9.31 -21.25
N LYS A 83 14.30 8.24 -20.95
CA LYS A 83 13.41 8.22 -19.78
C LYS A 83 14.15 8.02 -18.44
N TYR A 84 15.45 7.74 -18.44
CA TYR A 84 16.31 7.71 -17.26
C TYR A 84 17.13 9.00 -17.07
N LYS A 85 16.98 9.98 -17.98
CA LYS A 85 17.68 11.26 -17.90
C LYS A 85 16.86 12.30 -17.14
N ASN A 86 17.51 13.17 -16.36
CA ASN A 86 16.84 14.24 -15.59
C ASN A 86 15.61 13.71 -14.84
N VAL A 87 15.83 12.67 -14.04
CA VAL A 87 14.76 12.00 -13.29
C VAL A 87 14.23 12.92 -12.20
N SER A 88 12.96 12.75 -11.86
CA SER A 88 12.32 13.45 -10.75
C SER A 88 12.07 12.49 -9.57
N PRO A 89 11.72 13.00 -8.38
CA PRO A 89 11.43 12.14 -7.22
C PRO A 89 10.35 11.06 -7.46
N ASP A 90 9.40 11.31 -8.38
CA ASP A 90 8.35 10.35 -8.79
C ASP A 90 8.90 9.13 -9.51
N SER A 91 10.05 9.27 -10.16
CA SER A 91 10.66 8.20 -10.95
C SER A 91 10.87 6.95 -10.11
N ALA A 92 11.16 7.11 -8.81
CA ALA A 92 11.27 6.01 -7.87
C ALA A 92 9.94 5.26 -7.71
N LEU A 93 8.84 6.00 -7.52
CA LEU A 93 7.52 5.41 -7.33
C LEU A 93 6.93 4.85 -8.62
N ASN A 94 7.12 5.54 -9.75
CA ASN A 94 6.74 5.09 -11.09
C ASN A 94 7.39 3.74 -11.41
N THR A 95 8.70 3.62 -11.16
CA THR A 95 9.46 2.39 -11.41
C THR A 95 9.06 1.29 -10.43
N PHE A 96 8.86 1.62 -9.15
CA PHE A 96 8.30 0.68 -8.19
C PHE A 96 6.94 0.15 -8.65
N ARG A 97 5.97 1.04 -8.93
CA ARG A 97 4.61 0.67 -9.37
C ARG A 97 4.66 -0.19 -10.64
N TYR A 98 5.51 0.16 -11.61
CA TYR A 98 5.75 -0.64 -12.80
C TYR A 98 6.20 -2.07 -12.46
N ILE A 99 7.29 -2.24 -11.71
CA ILE A 99 7.83 -3.57 -11.36
C ILE A 99 6.86 -4.34 -10.47
N PHE A 100 6.29 -3.67 -9.47
CA PHE A 100 5.43 -4.24 -8.44
C PHE A 100 4.10 -4.76 -9.02
N HIS A 101 3.47 -4.00 -9.91
CA HIS A 101 2.19 -4.37 -10.51
C HIS A 101 2.33 -5.28 -11.73
N LYS A 102 3.37 -5.16 -12.55
CA LYS A 102 3.52 -5.97 -13.77
C LYS A 102 4.39 -7.23 -13.59
N PHE A 103 5.42 -7.17 -12.76
CA PHE A 103 6.42 -8.25 -12.61
C PHE A 103 6.49 -8.85 -11.20
N LYS A 104 5.64 -8.35 -10.30
CA LYS A 104 5.42 -8.80 -8.92
C LYS A 104 6.53 -8.41 -7.95
N LYS A 105 7.81 -8.48 -8.36
CA LYS A 105 8.95 -8.37 -7.45
C LYS A 105 10.18 -7.74 -8.08
N GLY A 106 10.96 -7.05 -7.25
CA GLY A 106 12.21 -6.37 -7.58
C GLY A 106 12.98 -6.03 -6.31
N ILE A 107 14.05 -5.26 -6.45
CA ILE A 107 14.83 -4.71 -5.33
C ILE A 107 15.02 -3.22 -5.59
N PHE A 108 14.69 -2.38 -4.61
CA PHE A 108 15.05 -0.97 -4.62
C PHE A 108 16.35 -0.78 -3.84
N VAL A 109 17.26 0.01 -4.41
CA VAL A 109 18.57 0.29 -3.84
C VAL A 109 18.76 1.80 -3.76
N LYS A 110 19.26 2.26 -2.61
CA LYS A 110 19.75 3.62 -2.42
C LYS A 110 21.15 3.58 -1.82
N ILE A 111 22.07 4.23 -2.49
CA ILE A 111 23.41 4.52 -1.99
C ILE A 111 23.45 6.00 -1.67
N SER A 112 23.92 6.33 -0.46
CA SER A 112 24.11 7.72 -0.05
C SER A 112 25.28 7.81 0.94
N ASP A 113 26.08 8.88 0.83
CA ASP A 113 27.32 9.08 1.59
C ASP A 113 28.30 7.90 1.44
N ASN A 114 28.40 7.37 0.21
CA ASN A 114 29.19 6.17 -0.11
C ASN A 114 28.83 4.94 0.75
N LYS A 115 27.58 4.83 1.20
CA LYS A 115 27.08 3.70 1.99
C LYS A 115 25.81 3.14 1.36
N LEU A 116 25.66 1.82 1.43
CA LEU A 116 24.40 1.15 1.10
C LEU A 116 23.36 1.50 2.18
N LYS A 117 22.59 2.56 1.93
CA LYS A 117 21.61 3.11 2.89
C LYS A 117 20.30 2.32 2.85
N VAL A 118 19.85 1.93 1.65
CA VAL A 118 18.65 1.12 1.46
C VAL A 118 18.96 -0.07 0.57
N PHE A 119 18.55 -1.23 1.05
CA PHE A 119 18.43 -2.45 0.27
C PHE A 119 17.07 -3.06 0.57
N LEU A 120 16.10 -2.82 -0.31
CA LEU A 120 14.69 -3.14 -0.08
C LEU A 120 14.15 -4.05 -1.18
N PRO A 121 14.23 -5.38 -1.00
CA PRO A 121 13.45 -6.32 -1.78
C PRO A 121 11.95 -6.08 -1.59
N PHE A 122 11.17 -6.30 -2.63
CA PHE A 122 9.70 -6.24 -2.56
C PHE A 122 9.04 -7.35 -3.35
N SER A 123 7.86 -7.78 -2.90
CA SER A 123 7.02 -8.75 -3.61
C SER A 123 5.56 -8.45 -3.35
N LYS A 124 4.76 -8.21 -4.39
CA LYS A 124 3.33 -7.91 -4.25
C LYS A 124 2.58 -9.10 -3.66
N ALA A 125 2.10 -8.97 -2.42
CA ALA A 125 1.47 -10.06 -1.69
C ALA A 125 0.24 -10.64 -2.41
N TYR A 126 -0.55 -9.76 -3.05
CA TYR A 126 -1.72 -10.12 -3.84
C TYR A 126 -1.54 -9.63 -5.27
N PHE A 127 -0.79 -10.42 -6.05
CA PHE A 127 -0.47 -10.10 -7.43
C PHE A 127 -1.64 -10.43 -8.36
N ILE A 128 -1.93 -9.52 -9.29
CA ILE A 128 -2.91 -9.71 -10.37
C ILE A 128 -2.20 -9.32 -11.66
N ASN A 129 -2.22 -10.21 -12.65
CA ASN A 129 -1.65 -9.96 -13.97
C ASN A 129 -2.70 -9.40 -14.95
N GLU A 130 -2.21 -8.82 -16.04
CA GLU A 130 -3.02 -8.15 -17.06
C GLU A 130 -3.15 -8.98 -18.35
N TRP A 131 -2.64 -10.21 -18.34
CA TRP A 131 -2.50 -11.05 -19.54
C TRP A 131 -3.22 -12.39 -19.43
N SER A 132 -3.95 -12.68 -18.35
CA SER A 132 -4.71 -13.93 -18.17
C SER A 132 -5.68 -14.18 -19.33
N GLY A 133 -6.28 -13.12 -19.89
CA GLY A 133 -7.12 -13.16 -21.09
C GLY A 133 -6.40 -13.57 -22.38
N LYS A 134 -5.06 -13.73 -22.37
CA LYS A 134 -4.26 -14.25 -23.49
C LYS A 134 -4.09 -15.77 -23.46
N ILE A 135 -4.64 -16.45 -22.46
CA ILE A 135 -4.60 -17.92 -22.33
C ILE A 135 -5.99 -18.49 -22.65
N GLU A 136 -6.12 -19.11 -23.82
CA GLU A 136 -7.38 -19.72 -24.29
C GLU A 136 -7.46 -21.21 -23.89
N GLN A 137 -7.41 -21.47 -22.58
CA GLN A 137 -7.62 -22.80 -22.00
C GLN A 137 -8.53 -22.71 -20.79
N ASN A 138 -9.51 -23.62 -20.71
CA ASN A 138 -10.36 -23.71 -19.53
C ASN A 138 -9.65 -24.45 -18.38
N SER A 139 -10.19 -24.34 -17.17
CA SER A 139 -9.60 -24.95 -15.96
C SER A 139 -9.41 -26.47 -16.09
N LYS A 140 -10.28 -27.18 -16.83
CA LYS A 140 -10.13 -28.62 -17.06
C LYS A 140 -8.89 -28.93 -17.91
N GLN A 141 -8.72 -28.23 -19.03
CA GLN A 141 -7.57 -28.39 -19.92
C GLN A 141 -6.25 -28.02 -19.24
N ILE A 142 -6.25 -26.96 -18.42
CA ILE A 142 -5.10 -26.57 -17.60
C ILE A 142 -4.75 -27.70 -16.64
N MET A 143 -5.74 -28.21 -15.91
CA MET A 143 -5.52 -29.29 -14.94
C MET A 143 -5.00 -30.57 -15.60
N GLU A 144 -5.50 -30.93 -16.79
CA GLU A 144 -5.00 -32.07 -17.56
C GLU A 144 -3.52 -31.89 -17.97
N LEU A 145 -3.12 -30.69 -18.41
CA LEU A 145 -1.72 -30.37 -18.71
C LEU A 145 -0.83 -30.44 -17.47
N LEU A 146 -1.27 -29.90 -16.34
CA LEU A 146 -0.49 -29.89 -15.11
C LEU A 146 -0.37 -31.29 -14.49
N GLU A 147 -1.44 -32.09 -14.59
CA GLU A 147 -1.44 -33.48 -14.17
C GLU A 147 -0.51 -34.32 -15.05
N SER A 148 -0.50 -34.09 -16.37
CA SER A 148 0.43 -34.79 -17.27
C SER A 148 1.88 -34.44 -16.96
N ILE A 149 2.21 -33.15 -16.75
CA ILE A 149 3.55 -32.72 -16.31
C ILE A 149 3.94 -33.41 -14.99
N SER A 150 3.03 -33.44 -14.00
CA SER A 150 3.27 -34.06 -12.70
C SER A 150 3.55 -35.57 -12.82
N LYS A 151 2.83 -36.27 -13.71
CA LYS A 151 3.07 -37.69 -14.02
C LYS A 151 4.43 -37.89 -14.67
N THR A 152 4.78 -37.05 -15.65
CA THR A 152 6.07 -37.10 -16.33
C THR A 152 7.23 -36.85 -15.37
N GLU A 153 7.10 -35.93 -14.40
CA GLU A 153 8.10 -35.69 -13.35
C GLU A 153 8.20 -36.80 -12.28
N GLY A 154 7.34 -37.82 -12.34
CA GLY A 154 7.31 -38.91 -11.35
C GLY A 154 6.84 -38.50 -9.97
N ARG A 155 5.96 -37.50 -9.88
CA ARG A 155 5.35 -37.17 -8.60
C ARG A 155 4.31 -38.26 -8.28
N PRO A 156 4.35 -38.87 -7.09
CA PRO A 156 3.49 -40.00 -6.73
C PRO A 156 2.00 -39.61 -6.66
N TYR A 157 1.72 -38.31 -6.49
CA TYR A 157 0.38 -37.75 -6.48
C TYR A 157 0.40 -36.32 -7.02
N PHE A 158 -0.59 -35.97 -7.82
CA PHE A 158 -0.86 -34.60 -8.26
C PHE A 158 -1.93 -34.00 -7.34
N ASP A 159 -1.52 -33.14 -6.41
CA ASP A 159 -2.47 -32.45 -5.53
C ASP A 159 -3.14 -31.30 -6.28
N LYS A 160 -4.41 -31.49 -6.63
CA LYS A 160 -5.21 -30.47 -7.31
C LYS A 160 -5.34 -29.17 -6.50
N ARG A 161 -5.21 -29.24 -5.17
CA ARG A 161 -5.25 -28.07 -4.27
C ARG A 161 -3.96 -27.24 -4.35
N SER A 162 -2.89 -27.78 -4.93
CA SER A 162 -1.63 -27.07 -5.14
C SER A 162 -1.61 -26.19 -6.40
N VAL A 163 -2.72 -26.14 -7.14
CA VAL A 163 -2.90 -25.32 -8.34
C VAL A 163 -3.81 -24.16 -8.02
N ASN A 164 -3.33 -22.95 -8.28
CA ASN A 164 -4.17 -21.77 -8.32
C ASN A 164 -4.97 -21.78 -9.63
N LEU A 165 -6.28 -21.94 -9.57
CA LEU A 165 -7.15 -21.93 -10.76
C LEU A 165 -7.48 -20.50 -11.25
N ARG A 166 -7.16 -19.48 -10.47
CA ARG A 166 -7.30 -18.07 -10.84
C ARG A 166 -6.11 -17.65 -11.69
N THR A 167 -6.25 -17.74 -13.01
CA THR A 167 -5.18 -17.44 -13.95
C THR A 167 -4.74 -15.98 -13.90
N GLU A 168 -5.59 -15.07 -13.41
CA GLU A 168 -5.27 -13.67 -13.13
C GLU A 168 -4.29 -13.49 -11.96
N GLU A 169 -4.13 -14.47 -11.07
CA GLU A 169 -3.17 -14.40 -9.95
C GLU A 169 -1.80 -15.02 -10.30
N TRP A 170 -1.66 -15.56 -11.52
CA TRP A 170 -0.42 -16.17 -11.98
C TRP A 170 0.62 -15.11 -12.32
N TYR A 171 1.90 -15.49 -12.32
CA TYR A 171 2.97 -14.59 -12.73
C TYR A 171 3.92 -15.24 -13.72
N GLY A 172 4.44 -14.41 -14.63
CA GLY A 172 5.28 -14.83 -15.74
C GLY A 172 6.78 -14.59 -15.49
N ASN A 173 7.61 -15.27 -16.27
CA ASN A 173 9.00 -14.91 -16.55
C ASN A 173 9.24 -15.14 -18.05
N ASN A 174 9.08 -14.10 -18.85
CA ASN A 174 8.93 -14.19 -20.30
C ASN A 174 7.84 -15.21 -20.68
N CYS A 175 8.17 -16.34 -21.28
CA CYS A 175 7.22 -17.37 -21.68
C CYS A 175 6.80 -18.34 -20.55
N LEU A 176 7.51 -18.37 -19.41
CA LEU A 176 7.26 -19.33 -18.34
C LEU A 176 6.13 -18.87 -17.43
N ILE A 177 5.23 -19.78 -17.06
CA ILE A 177 4.08 -19.51 -16.19
C ILE A 177 4.23 -20.23 -14.84
N ARG A 178 3.84 -19.54 -13.76
CA ARG A 178 3.83 -20.05 -12.38
C ARG A 178 2.38 -20.05 -11.87
N TYR A 179 1.95 -21.20 -11.34
CA TYR A 179 0.55 -21.52 -11.02
C TYR A 179 0.38 -22.08 -9.61
N GLU A 180 1.45 -22.14 -8.81
CA GLU A 180 1.47 -22.87 -7.53
C GLU A 180 0.61 -22.19 -6.44
N TYR A 181 -0.08 -23.01 -5.62
CA TYR A 181 -0.84 -22.59 -4.43
C TYR A 181 -0.50 -23.46 -3.18
N PRO A 182 -0.35 -22.88 -1.98
CA PRO A 182 -0.10 -21.47 -1.76
C PRO A 182 1.20 -21.05 -2.44
N LEU A 183 1.29 -19.77 -2.79
CA LEU A 183 2.44 -19.24 -3.47
C LEU A 183 3.66 -19.28 -2.54
N SER A 184 4.71 -19.99 -2.94
CA SER A 184 6.00 -19.92 -2.25
C SER A 184 6.79 -18.73 -2.79
N GLU A 185 6.98 -17.72 -1.94
CA GLU A 185 8.00 -16.70 -2.11
C GLU A 185 9.34 -17.26 -1.63
N GLY A 186 10.45 -16.79 -2.20
CA GLY A 186 11.78 -17.19 -1.73
C GLY A 186 12.86 -16.23 -2.18
N ASP A 187 14.04 -16.39 -1.59
CA ASP A 187 15.12 -15.38 -1.61
C ASP A 187 16.27 -15.70 -2.55
N SER A 188 15.98 -16.49 -3.59
CA SER A 188 16.97 -16.82 -4.62
C SER A 188 17.78 -15.58 -5.02
N ASN A 189 19.07 -15.63 -4.69
CA ASN A 189 20.13 -14.68 -5.04
C ASN A 189 20.01 -13.24 -4.48
N VAL A 190 19.09 -12.97 -3.55
CA VAL A 190 18.97 -11.65 -2.94
C VAL A 190 20.21 -11.33 -2.09
N GLY A 191 20.69 -12.29 -1.29
CA GLY A 191 21.90 -12.14 -0.48
C GLY A 191 23.17 -11.89 -1.30
N ASN A 192 23.30 -12.52 -2.48
CA ASN A 192 24.43 -12.29 -3.40
C ASN A 192 24.50 -10.82 -3.81
N VAL A 193 23.38 -10.26 -4.26
CA VAL A 193 23.30 -8.87 -4.74
C VAL A 193 23.56 -7.89 -3.59
N LYS A 194 22.99 -8.15 -2.41
CA LYS A 194 23.23 -7.32 -1.22
C LYS A 194 24.72 -7.26 -0.88
N ASN A 195 25.36 -8.42 -0.76
CA ASN A 195 26.77 -8.50 -0.41
C ASN A 195 27.69 -7.84 -1.47
N MET A 196 27.34 -7.94 -2.76
CA MET A 196 28.06 -7.25 -3.83
C MET A 196 28.05 -5.73 -3.66
N LEU A 197 26.87 -5.16 -3.36
CA LEU A 197 26.72 -3.73 -3.16
C LEU A 197 27.38 -3.24 -1.86
N GLU A 198 27.37 -4.07 -0.82
CA GLU A 198 28.10 -3.78 0.42
C GLU A 198 29.62 -3.73 0.18
N GLU A 199 30.19 -4.72 -0.50
CA GLU A 199 31.62 -4.75 -0.84
C GLU A 199 32.00 -3.62 -1.82
N LEU A 200 31.10 -3.25 -2.74
CA LEU A 200 31.26 -2.09 -3.62
C LEU A 200 31.46 -0.81 -2.79
N CYS A 201 30.52 -0.50 -1.88
CA CYS A 201 30.59 0.71 -1.07
C CYS A 201 31.79 0.74 -0.10
N VAL A 202 32.33 -0.43 0.27
CA VAL A 202 33.54 -0.53 1.11
C VAL A 202 34.82 -0.26 0.31
N ARG A 203 34.88 -0.73 -0.94
CA ARG A 203 36.12 -0.76 -1.73
C ARG A 203 36.23 0.34 -2.78
N LYS A 204 35.11 0.92 -3.17
CA LYS A 204 34.98 1.87 -4.28
C LYS A 204 34.28 3.13 -3.78
N LYS A 205 34.47 4.23 -4.52
CA LYS A 205 33.77 5.49 -4.23
C LYS A 205 32.64 5.64 -5.25
N VAL A 206 31.40 5.50 -4.78
CA VAL A 206 30.19 5.54 -5.59
C VAL A 206 29.37 6.78 -5.26
N PRO A 207 28.68 7.38 -6.25
CA PRO A 207 27.88 8.57 -6.01
C PRO A 207 26.58 8.24 -5.27
N ASP A 208 25.93 9.27 -4.75
CA ASP A 208 24.56 9.19 -4.25
C ASP A 208 23.59 8.90 -5.41
N ILE A 209 22.96 7.73 -5.37
CA ILE A 209 22.14 7.20 -6.47
C ILE A 209 21.06 6.23 -5.97
N GLU A 210 19.91 6.24 -6.64
CA GLU A 210 18.86 5.25 -6.48
C GLU A 210 18.57 4.53 -7.80
N PHE A 211 18.30 3.25 -7.71
CA PHE A 211 17.98 2.41 -8.86
C PHE A 211 17.24 1.15 -8.42
N PHE A 212 16.69 0.43 -9.39
CA PHE A 212 16.06 -0.85 -9.17
C PHE A 212 16.90 -1.97 -9.74
N ILE A 213 16.82 -3.15 -9.13
CA ILE A 213 17.38 -4.39 -9.66
C ILE A 213 16.24 -5.34 -9.97
N ASN A 214 16.20 -5.81 -11.22
CA ASN A 214 15.32 -6.87 -11.65
C ASN A 214 15.73 -8.20 -10.98
N ARG A 215 14.77 -8.88 -10.36
CA ARG A 215 14.99 -10.20 -9.73
C ARG A 215 14.89 -11.38 -10.70
N ARG A 216 14.59 -11.13 -11.97
CA ARG A 216 14.39 -12.16 -13.00
C ARG A 216 15.59 -12.22 -13.92
N ASP A 217 15.80 -13.38 -14.54
CA ASP A 217 16.82 -13.55 -15.57
C ASP A 217 16.49 -12.70 -16.82
N PHE A 218 15.21 -12.54 -17.14
CA PHE A 218 14.74 -11.84 -18.35
C PHE A 218 14.52 -10.36 -18.06
N PRO A 219 14.99 -9.43 -18.93
CA PRO A 219 14.78 -7.99 -18.74
C PRO A 219 13.30 -7.62 -18.86
N ILE A 220 12.93 -6.51 -18.22
CA ILE A 220 11.54 -6.20 -17.94
C ILE A 220 11.06 -4.87 -18.49
N LEU A 221 11.90 -4.07 -19.17
CA LEU A 221 11.46 -2.80 -19.73
C LEU A 221 12.04 -2.58 -21.13
N LYS A 222 11.19 -2.32 -22.12
CA LYS A 222 11.61 -2.01 -23.49
C LYS A 222 11.66 -0.51 -23.75
N ARG A 223 12.59 -0.10 -24.63
CA ARG A 223 12.79 1.31 -25.01
C ARG A 223 11.67 1.87 -25.88
N ASP A 224 10.92 1.01 -26.57
CA ASP A 224 9.90 1.35 -27.57
C ASP A 224 8.46 1.45 -27.00
N GLY A 225 8.29 1.34 -25.69
CA GLY A 225 6.97 1.40 -25.04
C GLY A 225 6.07 0.18 -25.29
N THR A 226 6.65 -0.96 -25.70
CA THR A 226 5.93 -2.24 -25.86
C THR A 226 6.12 -3.16 -24.65
N GLU A 227 5.24 -4.15 -24.51
CA GLU A 227 5.34 -5.16 -23.45
C GLU A 227 6.60 -6.04 -23.60
N PRO A 228 7.35 -6.30 -22.51
CA PRO A 228 8.61 -7.03 -22.59
C PRO A 228 8.42 -8.53 -22.83
N TYR A 229 7.36 -9.14 -22.27
CA TYR A 229 7.08 -10.57 -22.40
C TYR A 229 6.27 -10.88 -23.67
N ASN A 230 6.89 -10.66 -24.83
CA ASN A 230 6.29 -10.85 -26.16
C ASN A 230 5.63 -12.22 -26.34
N HIS A 231 6.18 -13.26 -25.71
CA HIS A 231 5.60 -14.60 -25.73
C HIS A 231 4.21 -14.69 -25.09
N ILE A 232 4.01 -14.04 -23.95
CA ILE A 232 2.73 -14.02 -23.25
C ILE A 232 1.72 -13.17 -24.02
N TRP A 233 2.13 -11.98 -24.45
CA TRP A 233 1.28 -11.03 -25.17
C TRP A 233 0.99 -11.41 -26.62
N GLY A 234 1.75 -12.36 -27.17
CA GLY A 234 1.59 -12.89 -28.52
C GLY A 234 2.18 -12.03 -29.64
N SER A 235 2.77 -10.88 -29.29
CA SER A 235 3.41 -9.97 -30.24
C SER A 235 4.54 -9.23 -29.55
N ASP A 236 5.64 -8.99 -30.28
CA ASP A 236 6.75 -8.18 -29.80
C ASP A 236 6.51 -6.67 -29.98
N LYS A 237 5.41 -6.30 -30.65
CA LYS A 237 4.92 -4.94 -30.87
C LYS A 237 3.67 -4.59 -30.04
N PHE A 238 3.29 -5.45 -29.09
CA PHE A 238 2.10 -5.20 -28.27
C PHE A 238 2.35 -3.99 -27.36
N PRO A 239 1.54 -2.91 -27.43
CA PRO A 239 1.76 -1.71 -26.61
C PRO A 239 1.69 -2.00 -25.11
N LEU A 240 2.48 -1.28 -24.32
CA LEU A 240 2.42 -1.34 -22.87
C LEU A 240 1.00 -0.97 -22.37
N VAL A 241 0.32 -1.88 -21.67
CA VAL A 241 -1.10 -1.68 -21.31
C VAL A 241 -1.34 -0.76 -20.12
N SER A 242 -0.32 -0.57 -19.28
CA SER A 242 -0.42 0.17 -18.02
C SER A 242 0.97 0.57 -17.54
N HIS A 243 1.04 1.53 -16.61
CA HIS A 243 2.29 2.01 -16.01
C HIS A 243 3.29 2.55 -17.05
N ASN A 244 2.79 3.22 -18.09
CA ASN A 244 3.59 3.99 -19.04
C ASN A 244 3.82 5.40 -18.47
N TYR A 245 5.01 5.65 -17.95
CA TYR A 245 5.39 6.90 -17.31
C TYR A 245 6.41 7.66 -18.18
N ASP A 246 6.51 8.97 -17.99
CA ASP A 246 7.47 9.80 -18.72
C ASP A 246 8.91 9.54 -18.28
N LYS A 247 9.10 9.26 -16.99
CA LYS A 247 10.41 9.01 -16.38
C LYS A 247 10.38 7.80 -15.46
N TYR A 248 11.51 7.09 -15.44
CA TYR A 248 11.78 5.92 -14.61
C TYR A 248 13.16 6.08 -13.97
N LEU A 249 13.37 5.46 -12.82
CA LEU A 249 14.72 5.19 -12.33
C LEU A 249 15.32 4.02 -13.13
N PRO A 250 16.65 3.97 -13.27
CA PRO A 250 17.32 2.86 -13.93
C PRO A 250 16.94 1.50 -13.33
N ILE A 251 16.63 0.53 -14.19
CA ILE A 251 16.46 -0.87 -13.82
C ILE A 251 17.70 -1.64 -14.28
N LEU A 252 18.42 -2.26 -13.34
CA LEU A 252 19.57 -3.10 -13.63
C LEU A 252 19.13 -4.57 -13.76
N SER A 253 19.65 -5.24 -14.79
CA SER A 253 19.39 -6.66 -15.10
C SER A 253 20.68 -7.38 -15.47
N MET A 254 20.72 -8.69 -15.19
CA MET A 254 21.89 -9.53 -15.45
C MET A 254 22.07 -9.87 -16.94
N SER A 255 21.00 -9.75 -17.73
CA SER A 255 21.05 -9.89 -19.19
C SER A 255 20.06 -8.94 -19.84
N SER A 256 20.41 -8.44 -21.02
CA SER A 256 19.65 -7.45 -21.77
C SER A 256 19.97 -7.53 -23.27
N THR A 257 19.24 -6.76 -24.08
CA THR A 257 19.52 -6.52 -25.50
C THR A 257 19.35 -5.03 -25.79
N GLU A 258 19.73 -4.56 -26.98
CA GLU A 258 19.55 -3.15 -27.37
C GLU A 258 18.08 -2.68 -27.39
N ARG A 259 17.12 -3.62 -27.47
CA ARG A 259 15.68 -3.33 -27.39
C ARG A 259 15.21 -2.96 -25.98
N TYR A 260 15.95 -3.39 -24.95
CA TYR A 260 15.60 -3.20 -23.56
C TYR A 260 16.27 -1.95 -22.98
N ALA A 261 15.56 -1.30 -22.08
CA ALA A 261 16.05 -0.19 -21.27
C ALA A 261 16.79 -0.69 -20.03
N ASP A 262 16.67 -1.97 -19.66
CA ASP A 262 17.42 -2.57 -18.57
C ASP A 262 18.94 -2.43 -18.78
N VAL A 263 19.62 -1.89 -17.77
CA VAL A 263 21.06 -1.67 -17.73
C VAL A 263 21.76 -2.94 -17.27
N LEU A 264 22.83 -3.35 -17.96
CA LEU A 264 23.55 -4.57 -17.60
C LEU A 264 24.25 -4.40 -16.25
N MET A 265 24.20 -5.44 -15.43
CA MET A 265 24.99 -5.56 -14.19
C MET A 265 25.64 -6.93 -14.08
N PRO A 266 26.69 -7.09 -13.26
CA PRO A 266 27.28 -8.39 -12.97
C PRO A 266 26.27 -9.39 -12.43
N THR A 267 26.44 -10.65 -12.83
CA THR A 267 25.49 -11.70 -12.49
C THR A 267 25.72 -12.17 -11.05
N TRP A 268 24.68 -12.69 -10.40
CA TRP A 268 24.84 -13.32 -9.08
C TRP A 268 25.74 -14.56 -9.14
N ASP A 269 25.86 -15.23 -10.29
CA ASP A 269 26.77 -16.37 -10.48
C ASP A 269 28.24 -15.91 -10.48
N ASP A 270 28.54 -14.75 -11.08
CA ASP A 270 29.86 -14.13 -11.03
C ASP A 270 30.26 -13.81 -9.60
N TRP A 271 29.35 -13.19 -8.84
CA TRP A 271 29.61 -12.85 -7.46
C TRP A 271 29.71 -14.07 -6.55
N ALA A 272 28.83 -15.06 -6.71
CA ALA A 272 28.88 -16.30 -5.97
C ALA A 272 30.20 -17.05 -6.21
N ARG A 273 30.73 -17.04 -7.45
CA ARG A 273 32.05 -17.59 -7.77
C ARG A 273 33.13 -16.91 -6.95
N ILE A 274 33.22 -15.58 -7.02
CA ILE A 274 34.23 -14.78 -6.31
C ILE A 274 34.17 -15.03 -4.80
N GLN A 275 32.98 -14.96 -4.21
CA GLN A 275 32.80 -15.09 -2.76
C GLN A 275 33.03 -16.52 -2.25
N SER A 276 32.80 -17.54 -3.08
CA SER A 276 33.11 -18.93 -2.69
C SER A 276 34.60 -19.16 -2.44
N LEU A 277 35.49 -18.39 -3.09
CA LEU A 277 36.93 -18.42 -2.87
C LEU A 277 37.32 -17.79 -1.51
N GLU A 278 36.44 -16.97 -0.93
CA GLU A 278 36.57 -16.38 0.41
C GLU A 278 35.77 -17.18 1.48
N HIS A 279 35.37 -18.42 1.17
CA HIS A 279 34.53 -19.26 2.04
C HIS A 279 33.17 -18.62 2.42
N LYS A 280 32.56 -17.86 1.50
CA LYS A 280 31.21 -17.29 1.69
C LYS A 280 30.25 -17.93 0.69
N TYR A 281 29.29 -18.68 1.21
CA TYR A 281 28.33 -19.45 0.41
C TYR A 281 26.90 -18.95 0.62
N PHE A 282 26.18 -18.72 -0.47
CA PHE A 282 24.79 -18.23 -0.47
C PHE A 282 23.78 -19.38 -0.70
N PRO A 283 22.59 -19.34 -0.07
CA PRO A 283 21.57 -20.37 -0.25
C PRO A 283 21.13 -20.52 -1.70
N ARG A 284 20.78 -21.74 -2.10
CA ARG A 284 20.37 -22.14 -3.47
C ARG A 284 21.44 -22.04 -4.57
N THR A 285 22.41 -21.11 -4.47
CA THR A 285 23.57 -20.98 -5.37
C THR A 285 24.87 -21.50 -4.77
N ALA A 286 24.84 -22.10 -3.58
CA ALA A 286 25.97 -22.74 -2.90
C ALA A 286 26.66 -23.82 -3.76
N GLN A 287 27.55 -23.35 -4.63
CA GLN A 287 28.48 -24.11 -5.44
C GLN A 287 29.89 -23.82 -4.95
N ASP A 288 30.78 -24.78 -5.20
CA ASP A 288 32.20 -24.63 -4.89
C ASP A 288 32.93 -24.38 -6.21
N TYR A 289 33.57 -23.22 -6.30
CA TYR A 289 34.34 -22.81 -7.48
C TYR A 289 35.85 -22.87 -7.25
N SER A 290 36.31 -23.60 -6.22
CA SER A 290 37.74 -23.76 -5.90
C SER A 290 38.53 -24.66 -6.87
N ALA A 291 37.87 -25.24 -7.88
CA ALA A 291 38.51 -26.15 -8.83
C ALA A 291 39.58 -25.45 -9.68
N THR A 292 40.79 -26.02 -9.72
CA THR A 292 41.86 -25.58 -10.63
C THR A 292 41.77 -26.27 -11.99
N PHE A 293 42.02 -25.53 -13.07
CA PHE A 293 41.89 -26.01 -14.46
C PHE A 293 43.26 -26.18 -15.13
N ASP A 294 44.06 -27.14 -14.63
CA ASP A 294 45.48 -27.31 -15.00
C ASP A 294 45.74 -28.41 -16.05
N THR A 295 44.70 -28.84 -16.77
CA THR A 295 44.86 -29.86 -17.83
C THR A 295 45.65 -29.25 -18.99
N LEU A 296 46.83 -29.82 -19.29
CA LEU A 296 47.65 -29.41 -20.44
C LEU A 296 46.83 -29.49 -21.74
N TRP A 297 47.00 -28.50 -22.62
CA TRP A 297 46.28 -28.41 -23.90
C TRP A 297 46.38 -29.69 -24.74
N SER A 298 47.58 -30.26 -24.82
CA SER A 298 47.86 -31.52 -25.53
C SER A 298 47.12 -32.75 -25.00
N ARG A 299 46.63 -32.71 -23.74
CA ARG A 299 45.88 -33.79 -23.11
C ARG A 299 44.36 -33.60 -23.18
N LYS A 300 43.89 -32.45 -23.65
CA LYS A 300 42.45 -32.17 -23.78
C LYS A 300 41.87 -32.93 -24.97
N LYS A 301 40.66 -33.46 -24.80
CA LYS A 301 39.92 -34.20 -25.84
C LYS A 301 39.56 -33.24 -26.98
N PRO A 302 39.91 -33.53 -28.25
CA PRO A 302 39.63 -32.65 -29.38
C PRO A 302 38.16 -32.70 -29.83
N THR A 303 37.22 -32.74 -28.88
CA THR A 303 35.76 -32.81 -29.10
C THR A 303 35.12 -31.60 -28.45
N ALA A 304 34.11 -31.02 -29.08
CA ALA A 304 33.31 -29.96 -28.49
C ALA A 304 32.28 -30.54 -27.52
N VAL A 305 32.10 -29.94 -26.34
CA VAL A 305 31.19 -30.45 -25.32
C VAL A 305 30.10 -29.45 -24.94
N PHE A 306 28.90 -29.96 -24.67
CA PHE A 306 27.82 -29.22 -24.00
C PHE A 306 27.04 -30.12 -23.04
N ARG A 307 26.71 -29.58 -21.87
CA ARG A 307 25.79 -30.18 -20.89
C ARG A 307 24.85 -29.12 -20.37
N GLY A 308 23.54 -29.28 -20.58
CA GLY A 308 22.58 -28.28 -20.11
C GLY A 308 21.14 -28.76 -20.08
N SER A 309 20.30 -28.08 -19.31
CA SER A 309 18.86 -28.32 -19.29
C SER A 309 18.16 -27.69 -20.49
N THR A 310 16.93 -28.14 -20.79
CA THR A 310 16.06 -27.61 -21.86
C THR A 310 15.41 -26.25 -21.51
N THR A 311 16.19 -25.33 -20.96
CA THR A 311 15.78 -23.93 -20.75
C THR A 311 15.56 -23.20 -22.08
N GLY A 312 14.95 -22.03 -22.01
CA GLY A 312 14.47 -21.27 -23.18
C GLY A 312 12.96 -21.38 -23.36
N CYS A 313 12.40 -20.70 -24.36
CA CYS A 313 10.95 -20.70 -24.57
C CYS A 313 10.46 -21.85 -25.46
N GLY A 314 11.23 -22.25 -26.47
CA GLY A 314 10.84 -23.32 -27.40
C GLY A 314 10.65 -24.69 -26.75
N VAL A 315 9.72 -25.46 -27.31
CA VAL A 315 9.27 -26.77 -26.77
C VAL A 315 9.59 -27.95 -27.69
N ASP A 316 10.27 -27.71 -28.83
CA ASP A 316 10.62 -28.75 -29.81
C ASP A 316 12.01 -28.50 -30.43
N LEU A 317 12.42 -29.37 -31.36
CA LEU A 317 13.73 -29.30 -32.04
C LEU A 317 13.91 -28.05 -32.91
N LYS A 318 12.82 -27.40 -33.36
CA LYS A 318 12.87 -26.21 -34.21
C LYS A 318 12.97 -24.94 -33.39
N THR A 319 12.30 -24.92 -32.25
CA THR A 319 12.10 -23.73 -31.42
C THR A 319 13.05 -23.67 -30.23
N ASN A 320 13.65 -24.80 -29.81
CA ASN A 320 14.61 -24.85 -28.71
C ASN A 320 16.02 -25.17 -29.21
N ILE A 321 16.90 -24.17 -29.17
CA ILE A 321 18.28 -24.28 -29.68
C ILE A 321 19.12 -25.35 -28.96
N ARG A 322 18.86 -25.62 -27.67
CA ARG A 322 19.59 -26.65 -26.91
C ARG A 322 19.17 -28.06 -27.33
N LEU A 323 17.90 -28.23 -27.70
CA LEU A 323 17.43 -29.48 -28.30
C LEU A 323 17.99 -29.67 -29.71
N LYS A 324 18.06 -28.59 -30.50
CA LYS A 324 18.72 -28.61 -31.81
C LYS A 324 20.19 -29.00 -31.70
N LEU A 325 20.90 -28.45 -30.72
CA LEU A 325 22.30 -28.76 -30.43
C LEU A 325 22.50 -30.24 -30.05
N ALA A 326 21.64 -30.78 -29.18
CA ALA A 326 21.67 -32.20 -28.85
C ALA A 326 21.38 -33.09 -30.08
N LYS A 327 20.43 -32.69 -30.94
CA LYS A 327 20.14 -33.39 -32.19
C LYS A 327 21.33 -33.36 -33.15
N LEU A 328 22.00 -32.21 -33.27
CA LEU A 328 23.18 -32.06 -34.12
C LEU A 328 24.33 -32.96 -33.67
N SER A 329 24.52 -33.15 -32.36
CA SER A 329 25.51 -34.09 -31.82
C SER A 329 25.23 -35.54 -32.20
N ILE A 330 23.96 -35.92 -32.32
CA ILE A 330 23.54 -37.27 -32.75
C ILE A 330 23.73 -37.45 -34.26
N ASP A 331 23.48 -36.41 -35.04
CA ASP A 331 23.49 -36.46 -36.51
C ASP A 331 24.88 -36.29 -37.11
N SER A 332 25.84 -35.80 -36.34
CA SER A 332 27.21 -35.55 -36.81
C SER A 332 28.02 -36.84 -36.82
N GLU A 333 28.57 -37.20 -37.99
CA GLU A 333 29.54 -38.30 -38.10
C GLU A 333 30.87 -37.93 -37.43
N PRO A 334 31.58 -38.89 -36.81
CA PRO A 334 32.92 -38.65 -36.28
C PRO A 334 33.94 -38.37 -37.39
N ASP A 335 35.15 -37.97 -37.02
CA ASP A 335 36.25 -37.85 -37.99
C ASP A 335 36.78 -39.22 -38.46
N GLU A 336 37.77 -39.18 -39.37
CA GLU A 336 38.44 -40.35 -39.93
C GLU A 336 39.08 -41.29 -38.89
N ASN A 337 39.38 -40.79 -37.68
CA ASN A 337 39.94 -41.54 -36.57
C ASN A 337 38.86 -42.01 -35.57
N GLY A 338 37.59 -41.81 -35.89
CA GLY A 338 36.45 -42.17 -35.04
C GLY A 338 36.23 -41.21 -33.85
N ILE A 339 36.88 -40.04 -33.83
CA ILE A 339 36.73 -39.05 -32.77
C ILE A 339 35.53 -38.14 -33.07
N PRO A 340 34.51 -38.06 -32.19
CA PRO A 340 33.33 -37.24 -32.43
C PRO A 340 33.67 -35.74 -32.43
N TYR A 341 33.11 -34.98 -33.38
CA TYR A 341 33.24 -33.52 -33.39
C TYR A 341 32.50 -32.87 -32.21
N LEU A 342 31.30 -33.35 -31.89
CA LEU A 342 30.40 -32.75 -30.89
C LEU A 342 29.82 -33.81 -29.94
N ASP A 343 29.92 -33.56 -28.63
CA ASP A 343 29.29 -34.29 -27.54
C ASP A 343 28.37 -33.33 -26.75
N ALA A 344 27.17 -33.09 -27.27
CA ALA A 344 26.18 -32.20 -26.67
C ALA A 344 24.97 -32.96 -26.13
N ARG A 345 24.66 -32.80 -24.84
CA ARG A 345 23.62 -33.59 -24.17
C ARG A 345 22.75 -32.79 -23.21
N ILE A 346 21.50 -33.23 -23.09
CA ILE A 346 20.52 -32.67 -22.16
C ILE A 346 20.70 -33.31 -20.77
N THR A 347 20.78 -32.46 -19.74
CA THR A 347 20.99 -32.87 -18.33
C THR A 347 19.76 -32.72 -17.45
N LYS A 348 18.70 -32.06 -17.94
CA LYS A 348 17.39 -31.95 -17.26
C LYS A 348 16.30 -31.47 -18.21
N TRP A 349 15.12 -32.10 -18.14
CA TRP A 349 13.91 -31.60 -18.79
C TRP A 349 13.26 -30.49 -17.94
N ASN A 350 13.12 -29.29 -18.49
CA ASN A 350 12.38 -28.18 -17.87
C ASN A 350 10.93 -28.18 -18.38
N LEU A 351 10.06 -28.91 -17.68
CA LEU A 351 8.66 -29.13 -18.05
C LEU A 351 7.69 -28.04 -17.59
N ARG A 352 8.19 -26.91 -17.08
CA ARG A 352 7.34 -25.80 -16.66
C ARG A 352 6.45 -25.34 -17.82
N PRO A 353 5.14 -25.12 -17.59
CA PRO A 353 4.22 -24.63 -18.63
C PRO A 353 4.73 -23.34 -19.27
N ARG A 354 4.58 -23.26 -20.59
CA ARG A 354 5.04 -22.15 -21.42
C ARG A 354 3.93 -21.61 -22.29
N LYS A 355 3.88 -20.30 -22.44
CA LYS A 355 3.08 -19.61 -23.45
C LYS A 355 4.01 -19.23 -24.61
N LEU A 356 3.81 -19.80 -25.79
CA LEU A 356 4.57 -19.42 -26.98
C LEU A 356 3.91 -18.20 -27.66
N GLN A 357 4.70 -17.40 -28.39
CA GLN A 357 4.22 -16.15 -28.99
C GLN A 357 3.05 -16.40 -29.96
N TRP A 358 3.15 -17.43 -30.79
CA TRP A 358 2.18 -17.74 -31.85
C TRP A 358 1.00 -18.61 -31.39
N GLU A 359 0.95 -19.00 -30.11
CA GLU A 359 0.02 -19.99 -29.59
C GLU A 359 -0.89 -19.36 -28.55
N THR A 360 -2.19 -19.64 -28.54
CA THR A 360 -3.10 -19.15 -27.49
C THR A 360 -3.16 -20.07 -26.26
N LYS A 361 -2.63 -21.30 -26.39
CA LYS A 361 -2.63 -22.33 -25.34
C LYS A 361 -1.25 -22.51 -24.71
N LEU A 362 -1.22 -22.91 -23.44
CA LEU A 362 -0.01 -23.35 -22.77
C LEU A 362 0.44 -24.70 -23.30
N LYS A 363 1.76 -24.84 -23.44
CA LYS A 363 2.43 -26.06 -23.87
C LYS A 363 3.58 -26.41 -22.93
N THR A 364 4.02 -27.66 -23.00
CA THR A 364 5.26 -28.14 -22.39
C THR A 364 5.99 -29.02 -23.40
N LEU A 365 7.16 -29.53 -23.04
CA LEU A 365 7.96 -30.43 -23.88
C LEU A 365 7.25 -31.78 -24.05
N ASP A 366 7.17 -32.28 -25.28
CA ASP A 366 6.77 -33.66 -25.55
C ASP A 366 7.99 -34.58 -25.45
N ILE A 367 8.25 -35.10 -24.25
CA ILE A 367 9.40 -35.97 -24.00
C ILE A 367 9.32 -37.25 -24.85
N THR A 368 8.13 -37.80 -25.06
CA THR A 368 7.94 -39.03 -25.84
C THR A 368 8.36 -38.83 -27.29
N TYR A 369 7.96 -37.71 -27.89
CA TYR A 369 8.44 -37.34 -29.22
C TYR A 369 9.96 -37.11 -29.24
N LEU A 370 10.51 -36.36 -28.28
CA LEU A 370 11.96 -36.05 -28.26
C LEU A 370 12.82 -37.31 -28.09
N ARG A 371 12.33 -38.29 -27.31
CA ARG A 371 12.90 -39.64 -27.18
C ARG A 371 12.92 -40.40 -28.48
N SER A 372 11.81 -40.37 -29.23
CA SER A 372 11.73 -41.00 -30.55
C SER A 372 12.75 -40.44 -31.55
N LYS A 373 13.32 -39.25 -31.26
CA LYS A 373 14.38 -38.60 -32.03
C LYS A 373 15.78 -38.79 -31.47
N GLY A 374 15.93 -39.61 -30.41
CA GLY A 374 17.22 -40.00 -29.84
C GLY A 374 17.86 -38.99 -28.89
N ILE A 375 17.16 -37.92 -28.47
CA ILE A 375 17.74 -36.80 -27.70
C ILE A 375 18.33 -37.21 -26.35
N ASP A 376 17.87 -38.31 -25.76
CA ASP A 376 18.35 -38.89 -24.51
C ASP A 376 18.99 -40.29 -24.69
N ILE A 377 19.42 -40.63 -25.91
CA ILE A 377 20.06 -41.91 -26.27
C ILE A 377 21.53 -41.68 -26.65
N TYR A 378 22.43 -42.59 -26.25
CA TYR A 378 23.86 -42.32 -26.07
C TYR A 378 24.85 -43.25 -26.83
N LYS A 379 24.41 -44.38 -27.40
CA LYS A 379 25.26 -45.25 -28.25
C LYS A 379 24.44 -45.96 -29.33
N ARG A 380 25.10 -46.39 -30.40
CA ARG A 380 24.56 -47.41 -31.32
C ARG A 380 25.29 -48.73 -31.07
N ASP A 381 24.58 -49.85 -31.09
CA ASP A 381 25.21 -51.18 -31.12
C ASP A 381 25.86 -51.43 -32.49
N SER A 382 26.50 -52.59 -32.63
CA SER A 382 27.15 -53.03 -33.87
C SER A 382 26.19 -53.14 -35.07
N ASP A 383 24.89 -53.21 -34.81
CA ASP A 383 23.83 -53.32 -35.82
C ASP A 383 23.19 -51.94 -36.13
N GLY A 384 23.72 -50.86 -35.54
CA GLY A 384 23.23 -49.50 -35.74
C GLY A 384 22.01 -49.13 -34.90
N ASN A 385 21.57 -50.00 -33.98
CA ASN A 385 20.43 -49.72 -33.10
C ASN A 385 20.86 -48.88 -31.89
N TYR A 386 20.00 -47.94 -31.53
CA TYR A 386 20.15 -47.07 -30.39
C TYR A 386 20.16 -47.83 -29.05
N LEU A 387 21.28 -47.82 -28.34
CA LEU A 387 21.46 -48.31 -26.97
C LEU A 387 21.14 -47.21 -25.95
N ILE A 388 20.47 -47.59 -24.86
CA ILE A 388 20.09 -46.75 -23.70
C ILE A 388 21.11 -46.90 -22.56
N ASP A 389 21.46 -45.81 -21.86
CA ASP A 389 22.52 -45.84 -20.82
C ASP A 389 22.03 -46.52 -19.56
N THR A 390 22.04 -47.85 -19.60
CA THR A 390 21.66 -48.71 -18.49
C THR A 390 22.82 -48.97 -17.53
N ASN A 391 24.06 -48.57 -17.87
CA ASN A 391 25.27 -48.98 -17.16
C ASN A 391 25.67 -48.12 -15.96
N LYS A 392 24.80 -47.22 -15.49
CA LYS A 392 24.88 -46.69 -14.12
C LYS A 392 23.49 -46.55 -13.53
N THR A 393 23.11 -47.51 -12.69
CA THR A 393 21.95 -47.44 -11.81
C THR A 393 21.96 -46.09 -11.07
N TYR A 394 20.84 -45.35 -11.07
CA TYR A 394 20.69 -44.16 -10.24
C TYR A 394 20.93 -44.58 -8.79
N TYR A 395 21.96 -44.04 -8.14
CA TYR A 395 22.13 -44.22 -6.71
C TYR A 395 21.78 -42.91 -6.00
N SER A 396 20.70 -42.90 -5.24
CA SER A 396 20.33 -41.81 -4.34
C SER A 396 20.89 -42.12 -2.95
N GLN A 397 21.78 -41.28 -2.43
CA GLN A 397 22.18 -41.34 -1.02
C GLN A 397 21.04 -40.80 -0.16
N ASN A 398 20.64 -41.55 0.85
CA ASN A 398 19.84 -40.98 1.93
C ASN A 398 20.69 -40.03 2.79
N SER A 399 20.04 -39.34 3.73
CA SER A 399 20.68 -38.44 4.70
C SER A 399 21.80 -39.06 5.57
N LYS A 400 22.02 -40.37 5.47
CA LYS A 400 23.10 -41.13 6.14
C LYS A 400 24.19 -41.63 5.18
N GLY A 401 24.16 -41.24 3.91
CA GLY A 401 25.15 -41.63 2.89
C GLY A 401 24.93 -43.01 2.27
N ASN A 402 23.85 -43.73 2.60
CA ASN A 402 23.58 -45.06 2.07
C ASN A 402 22.82 -44.97 0.74
N TYR A 403 23.30 -45.72 -0.26
CA TYR A 403 22.64 -45.85 -1.54
C TYR A 403 21.56 -46.94 -1.49
N VAL A 404 20.28 -46.60 -1.68
CA VAL A 404 19.20 -47.61 -1.73
C VAL A 404 18.24 -47.36 -2.88
N VAL A 405 18.34 -48.21 -3.91
CA VAL A 405 17.48 -48.24 -5.09
C VAL A 405 17.14 -49.70 -5.37
N ASP A 406 15.94 -49.96 -5.88
CA ASP A 406 15.55 -51.33 -6.25
C ASP A 406 16.47 -51.90 -7.36
N PRO A 407 16.62 -53.23 -7.49
CA PRO A 407 17.55 -53.85 -8.45
C PRO A 407 17.30 -53.47 -9.91
N LYS A 408 16.10 -52.97 -10.22
CA LYS A 408 15.72 -52.53 -11.56
C LYS A 408 16.00 -51.03 -11.79
N GLY A 409 16.25 -50.23 -10.76
CA GLY A 409 16.59 -48.80 -10.89
C GLY A 409 15.39 -47.85 -11.03
N TRP A 410 14.18 -48.26 -10.65
CA TRP A 410 12.92 -47.51 -10.87
C TRP A 410 12.37 -46.88 -9.60
N PHE A 411 12.88 -47.24 -8.43
CA PHE A 411 12.37 -46.73 -7.16
C PHE A 411 13.51 -46.32 -6.21
N VAL A 412 13.38 -45.13 -5.63
CA VAL A 412 14.31 -44.60 -4.62
C VAL A 412 13.69 -44.70 -3.22
N GLN A 413 14.41 -45.24 -2.25
CA GLN A 413 13.94 -45.31 -0.87
C GLN A 413 14.01 -43.91 -0.22
N ASN A 414 12.88 -43.45 0.35
CA ASN A 414 12.80 -42.21 1.10
C ASN A 414 13.36 -42.37 2.53
N ASP A 415 13.57 -41.25 3.23
CA ASP A 415 14.12 -41.25 4.60
C ASP A 415 13.27 -42.00 5.65
N ARG A 416 12.03 -42.38 5.29
CA ARG A 416 11.11 -43.17 6.14
C ARG A 416 11.05 -44.65 5.75
N GLY A 417 11.93 -45.12 4.86
CA GLY A 417 12.02 -46.52 4.42
C GLY A 417 11.06 -46.92 3.29
N GLY A 418 10.24 -46.00 2.76
CA GLY A 418 9.30 -46.27 1.66
C GLY A 418 9.88 -45.97 0.27
N TYR A 419 9.46 -46.69 -0.77
CA TYR A 419 9.98 -46.53 -2.13
C TYR A 419 9.17 -45.48 -2.94
N LYS A 420 9.86 -44.57 -3.64
CA LYS A 420 9.28 -43.57 -4.55
C LYS A 420 9.70 -43.85 -5.99
N GLN A 421 8.74 -43.92 -6.90
CA GLN A 421 9.01 -44.15 -8.33
C GLN A 421 9.83 -43.00 -8.93
N ILE A 422 10.83 -43.33 -9.74
CA ILE A 422 11.61 -42.37 -10.54
C ILE A 422 10.75 -41.91 -11.72
N GLY A 423 10.62 -40.59 -11.86
CA GLY A 423 9.85 -39.98 -12.94
C GLY A 423 10.34 -40.34 -14.33
N GLU A 424 9.42 -40.36 -15.29
CA GLU A 424 9.75 -40.64 -16.68
C GLU A 424 10.76 -39.64 -17.22
N ASP A 425 10.69 -38.39 -16.80
CA ASP A 425 11.67 -37.36 -17.15
C ASP A 425 13.10 -37.82 -16.82
N LYS A 426 13.34 -38.42 -15.65
CA LYS A 426 14.68 -38.77 -15.15
C LYS A 426 15.27 -40.08 -15.68
N LYS A 427 14.48 -40.98 -16.25
CA LYS A 427 14.92 -42.35 -16.58
C LYS A 427 16.18 -42.44 -17.46
N TYR A 428 16.37 -41.50 -18.39
CA TYR A 428 17.39 -41.59 -19.46
C TYR A 428 18.24 -40.32 -19.63
N ILE A 429 18.17 -39.39 -18.68
CA ILE A 429 18.91 -38.12 -18.79
C ILE A 429 20.40 -38.34 -18.56
N THR A 430 21.26 -37.68 -19.35
CA THR A 430 22.70 -37.73 -19.11
C THR A 430 23.09 -36.97 -17.84
N HIS A 431 24.06 -37.50 -17.10
CA HIS A 431 24.64 -36.86 -15.92
C HIS A 431 25.28 -35.51 -16.28
N SER A 432 25.19 -34.55 -15.35
CA SER A 432 25.92 -33.28 -15.46
C SER A 432 27.43 -33.52 -15.36
N LEU A 433 28.22 -32.85 -16.18
CA LEU A 433 29.68 -32.80 -16.00
C LEU A 433 30.05 -31.71 -15.00
N THR A 434 30.97 -32.01 -14.08
CA THR A 434 31.55 -30.98 -13.21
C THR A 434 32.37 -29.98 -14.04
N PRO A 435 32.62 -28.75 -13.56
CA PRO A 435 33.51 -27.80 -14.24
C PRO A 435 34.88 -28.42 -14.57
N LYS A 436 35.46 -29.20 -13.65
CA LYS A 436 36.73 -29.90 -13.87
C LYS A 436 36.65 -30.90 -15.02
N GLN A 437 35.58 -31.69 -15.11
CA GLN A 437 35.39 -32.64 -16.21
C GLN A 437 35.17 -31.94 -17.56
N GLN A 438 34.45 -30.81 -17.58
CA GLN A 438 34.27 -30.01 -18.80
C GLN A 438 35.61 -29.44 -19.29
N SER A 439 36.50 -29.04 -18.36
CA SER A 439 37.84 -28.54 -18.70
C SER A 439 38.76 -29.57 -19.36
N GLU A 440 38.39 -30.86 -19.40
CA GLU A 440 39.14 -31.90 -20.11
C GLU A 440 38.93 -31.86 -21.64
N TYR A 441 37.97 -31.07 -22.13
CA TYR A 441 37.69 -30.94 -23.57
C TYR A 441 38.40 -29.69 -24.12
N LYS A 442 38.78 -29.72 -25.41
CA LYS A 442 39.38 -28.54 -26.07
C LYS A 442 38.35 -27.45 -26.34
N TYR A 443 37.10 -27.82 -26.63
CA TYR A 443 36.08 -26.87 -27.08
C TYR A 443 34.81 -26.96 -26.22
N ILE A 444 34.28 -25.82 -25.79
CA ILE A 444 33.02 -25.71 -25.02
C ILE A 444 32.00 -24.94 -25.87
N VAL A 445 30.83 -25.53 -26.11
CA VAL A 445 29.76 -24.81 -26.81
C VAL A 445 28.96 -24.00 -25.80
N ASN A 446 28.98 -22.67 -25.93
CA ASN A 446 28.14 -21.79 -25.14
C ASN A 446 26.91 -21.38 -25.95
N VAL A 447 25.73 -21.76 -25.45
CA VAL A 447 24.45 -21.44 -26.07
C VAL A 447 23.42 -20.98 -25.04
N ASP A 448 22.62 -20.01 -25.44
CA ASP A 448 21.61 -19.36 -24.63
C ASP A 448 20.53 -20.31 -24.10
N GLY A 449 19.89 -19.85 -23.03
CA GLY A 449 18.72 -20.49 -22.44
C GLY A 449 17.50 -19.58 -22.57
N HIS A 450 17.03 -19.06 -21.44
CA HIS A 450 16.00 -18.01 -21.43
C HIS A 450 16.58 -16.64 -21.82
N VAL A 451 17.84 -16.41 -21.47
CA VAL A 451 18.71 -15.30 -21.83
C VAL A 451 20.15 -15.87 -21.98
N SER A 452 21.15 -15.01 -22.08
CA SER A 452 22.57 -15.40 -22.07
C SER A 452 22.90 -16.36 -20.93
N ALA A 453 23.73 -17.37 -21.21
CA ALA A 453 24.13 -18.34 -20.19
C ALA A 453 25.17 -17.75 -19.22
N PHE A 454 24.80 -17.54 -17.95
CA PHE A 454 25.67 -16.93 -16.93
C PHE A 454 26.95 -17.71 -16.62
N ARG A 455 27.01 -18.99 -16.99
CA ARG A 455 28.21 -19.84 -16.86
C ARG A 455 29.38 -19.44 -17.77
N LEU A 456 29.17 -18.55 -18.75
CA LEU A 456 30.22 -18.14 -19.69
C LEU A 456 31.48 -17.66 -18.96
N SER A 457 31.32 -16.94 -17.85
CA SER A 457 32.46 -16.44 -17.07
C SER A 457 33.31 -17.56 -16.49
N LEU A 458 32.69 -18.63 -15.99
CA LEU A 458 33.42 -19.80 -15.53
C LEU A 458 34.08 -20.54 -16.70
N GLU A 459 33.39 -20.68 -17.83
CA GLU A 459 33.91 -21.37 -19.02
C GLU A 459 35.18 -20.71 -19.57
N LEU A 460 35.25 -19.37 -19.56
CA LEU A 460 36.45 -18.61 -19.97
C LEU A 460 37.69 -18.94 -19.11
N SER A 461 37.51 -19.38 -17.86
CA SER A 461 38.62 -19.76 -16.98
C SER A 461 39.18 -21.16 -17.21
N MET A 462 38.50 -22.01 -17.99
CA MET A 462 38.80 -23.46 -18.07
C MET A 462 40.00 -23.81 -18.98
N GLY A 463 40.60 -22.82 -19.66
CA GLY A 463 41.64 -23.06 -20.67
C GLY A 463 41.11 -23.89 -21.84
N CYS A 464 39.90 -23.58 -22.31
CA CYS A 464 39.22 -24.20 -23.43
C CYS A 464 38.86 -23.12 -24.45
N VAL A 465 38.73 -23.47 -25.72
CA VAL A 465 38.14 -22.56 -26.70
C VAL A 465 36.63 -22.55 -26.52
N ILE A 466 36.07 -21.36 -26.38
CA ILE A 466 34.62 -21.18 -26.33
C ILE A 466 34.09 -21.06 -27.75
N LEU A 467 33.24 -22.00 -28.15
CA LEU A 467 32.42 -21.92 -29.36
C LEU A 467 31.15 -21.15 -28.98
N LEU A 468 31.19 -19.84 -29.17
CA LEU A 468 30.16 -18.93 -28.67
C LEU A 468 29.09 -18.70 -29.74
N VAL A 469 27.89 -19.19 -29.48
CA VAL A 469 26.74 -18.99 -30.38
C VAL A 469 26.32 -17.53 -30.37
N ASN A 470 26.20 -16.94 -31.56
CA ASN A 470 25.77 -15.57 -31.73
C ASN A 470 24.34 -15.39 -31.19
N SER A 471 24.12 -14.29 -30.48
CA SER A 471 22.84 -14.02 -29.82
C SER A 471 22.66 -12.52 -29.59
N PRO A 472 21.42 -12.00 -29.68
CA PRO A 472 21.10 -10.64 -29.25
C PRO A 472 21.19 -10.46 -27.73
N TRP A 473 21.18 -11.54 -26.95
CA TRP A 473 21.30 -11.48 -25.50
C TRP A 473 22.74 -11.24 -25.10
N LYS A 474 22.93 -10.23 -24.24
CA LYS A 474 24.24 -9.84 -23.72
C LYS A 474 24.26 -9.93 -22.19
N ILE A 475 25.46 -10.10 -21.67
CA ILE A 475 25.85 -9.90 -20.27
C ILE A 475 26.90 -8.80 -20.21
N TRP A 476 27.19 -8.29 -19.02
CA TRP A 476 27.92 -7.04 -18.79
C TRP A 476 29.31 -6.90 -19.46
N TYR A 477 30.01 -8.01 -19.72
CA TYR A 477 31.32 -8.03 -20.39
C TYR A 477 31.28 -8.57 -21.83
N ARG A 478 30.10 -8.92 -22.37
CA ARG A 478 29.97 -9.58 -23.69
C ARG A 478 30.59 -8.77 -24.81
N ASP A 479 30.46 -7.44 -24.77
CA ASP A 479 30.97 -6.52 -25.80
C ASP A 479 32.48 -6.30 -25.74
N LEU A 480 33.14 -6.80 -24.69
CA LEU A 480 34.61 -6.76 -24.55
C LEU A 480 35.29 -8.00 -25.12
N LEU A 481 34.53 -9.05 -25.44
CA LEU A 481 35.06 -10.26 -26.05
C LEU A 481 35.23 -10.06 -27.56
N VAL A 482 36.40 -10.45 -28.07
CA VAL A 482 36.78 -10.29 -29.48
C VAL A 482 36.81 -11.66 -30.18
N GLU A 483 36.16 -11.72 -31.35
CA GLU A 483 36.09 -12.91 -32.20
C GLU A 483 37.49 -13.38 -32.64
N TYR A 484 37.72 -14.68 -32.61
CA TYR A 484 39.00 -15.35 -32.92
C TYR A 484 40.21 -14.90 -32.07
N GLU A 485 39.99 -14.05 -31.06
CA GLU A 485 40.98 -13.71 -30.04
C GLU A 485 40.63 -14.35 -28.70
N HIS A 486 39.37 -14.25 -28.28
CA HIS A 486 38.88 -14.77 -26.99
C HIS A 486 37.94 -15.98 -27.15
N TYR A 487 37.30 -16.12 -28.31
CA TYR A 487 36.36 -17.20 -28.61
C TYR A 487 36.26 -17.42 -30.11
N VAL A 488 35.63 -18.52 -30.53
CA VAL A 488 35.30 -18.79 -31.94
C VAL A 488 33.80 -18.59 -32.15
N PRO A 489 33.37 -17.69 -33.06
CA PRO A 489 31.95 -17.41 -33.27
C PRO A 489 31.23 -18.57 -33.97
N VAL A 490 29.98 -18.80 -33.58
CA VAL A 490 29.06 -19.76 -34.22
C VAL A 490 27.77 -19.02 -34.57
N LYS A 491 27.17 -19.29 -35.74
CA LYS A 491 25.90 -18.68 -36.15
C LYS A 491 24.77 -19.01 -35.18
N GLU A 492 23.82 -18.09 -35.04
CA GLU A 492 22.66 -18.20 -34.12
C GLU A 492 21.85 -19.48 -34.35
N ASP A 493 21.80 -19.99 -35.58
CA ASP A 493 21.07 -21.19 -35.94
C ASP A 493 21.90 -22.49 -35.86
N LEU A 494 23.15 -22.44 -35.39
CA LEU A 494 24.12 -23.55 -35.31
C LEU A 494 24.55 -24.13 -36.66
N SER A 495 24.22 -23.48 -37.79
CA SER A 495 24.45 -24.04 -39.13
C SER A 495 25.93 -24.28 -39.47
N ASP A 496 26.85 -23.50 -38.88
CA ASP A 496 28.29 -23.60 -39.09
C ASP A 496 29.04 -24.26 -37.92
N LEU A 497 28.34 -24.77 -36.89
CA LEU A 497 29.00 -25.25 -35.67
C LEU A 497 30.02 -26.37 -35.97
N ILE A 498 29.65 -27.34 -36.80
CA ILE A 498 30.55 -28.45 -37.16
C ILE A 498 31.76 -27.95 -37.97
N ASP A 499 31.55 -27.00 -38.85
CA ASP A 499 32.63 -26.41 -39.65
C ASP A 499 33.59 -25.59 -38.78
N GLN A 500 33.08 -24.87 -37.77
CA GLN A 500 33.93 -24.17 -36.78
C GLN A 500 34.73 -25.16 -35.92
N ILE A 501 34.15 -26.33 -35.57
CA ILE A 501 34.89 -27.38 -34.85
C ILE A 501 36.01 -27.97 -35.73
N LYS A 502 35.74 -28.23 -37.02
CA LYS A 502 36.74 -28.67 -37.98
C LYS A 502 37.86 -27.65 -38.12
N TRP A 503 37.51 -26.38 -38.30
CA TRP A 503 38.46 -25.27 -38.34
C TRP A 503 39.34 -25.23 -37.08
N CYS A 504 38.76 -25.43 -35.90
CA CYS A 504 39.53 -25.47 -34.65
C CYS A 504 40.55 -26.62 -34.63
N ARG A 505 40.18 -27.81 -35.12
CA ARG A 505 41.10 -28.95 -35.22
C ARG A 505 42.23 -28.71 -36.20
N ASP A 506 41.93 -28.06 -37.33
CA ASP A 506 42.91 -27.70 -38.35
C ASP A 506 43.83 -26.55 -37.92
N ASN A 507 43.48 -25.83 -36.84
CA ASN A 507 44.20 -24.66 -36.33
C ASN A 507 44.55 -24.79 -34.83
N ASP A 508 44.98 -25.98 -34.39
CA ASP A 508 45.13 -26.31 -32.97
C ASP A 508 46.00 -25.32 -32.16
N GLU A 509 47.13 -24.87 -32.71
CA GLU A 509 48.00 -23.87 -32.06
C GLU A 509 47.32 -22.50 -31.89
N LYS A 510 46.49 -22.09 -32.86
CA LYS A 510 45.71 -20.85 -32.73
C LYS A 510 44.63 -21.02 -31.67
N CYS A 511 43.98 -22.18 -31.62
CA CYS A 511 43.01 -22.52 -30.60
C CYS A 511 43.61 -22.50 -29.19
N GLU A 512 44.84 -22.99 -29.00
CA GLU A 512 45.54 -22.87 -27.72
C GLU A 512 45.75 -21.40 -27.32
N LYS A 513 46.16 -20.54 -28.26
CA LYS A 513 46.27 -19.09 -28.03
C LYS A 513 44.94 -18.45 -27.67
N ILE A 514 43.85 -18.79 -28.38
CA ILE A 514 42.50 -18.30 -28.09
C ILE A 514 42.06 -18.70 -26.67
N ALA A 515 42.28 -19.96 -26.29
CA ALA A 515 41.96 -20.45 -24.94
C ALA A 515 42.77 -19.74 -23.84
N ASN A 516 44.05 -19.42 -24.11
CA ASN A 516 44.89 -18.67 -23.18
C ASN A 516 44.46 -17.20 -23.06
N ASN A 517 44.12 -16.55 -24.18
CA ASN A 517 43.58 -15.19 -24.18
C ASN A 517 42.24 -15.11 -23.42
N ALA A 518 41.36 -16.10 -23.61
CA ALA A 518 40.11 -16.20 -22.86
C ALA A 518 40.35 -16.29 -21.35
N ARG A 519 41.36 -17.06 -20.93
CA ARG A 519 41.77 -17.17 -19.53
C ARG A 519 42.36 -15.85 -19.01
N LEU A 520 43.22 -15.19 -19.79
CA LEU A 520 43.78 -13.88 -19.44
C LEU A 520 42.68 -12.82 -19.28
N PHE A 521 41.68 -12.83 -20.16
CA PHE A 521 40.49 -11.99 -20.05
C PHE A 521 39.75 -12.24 -18.73
N PHE A 522 39.53 -13.51 -18.37
CA PHE A 522 38.91 -13.88 -17.10
C PHE A 522 39.73 -13.38 -15.89
N GLU A 523 41.05 -13.56 -15.91
CA GLU A 523 41.97 -13.12 -14.86
C GLU A 523 42.02 -11.59 -14.73
N THR A 524 41.77 -10.86 -15.82
CA THR A 524 41.77 -9.39 -15.84
C THR A 524 40.43 -8.78 -15.40
N TYR A 525 39.32 -9.21 -16.03
CA TYR A 525 38.04 -8.51 -15.91
C TYR A 525 37.01 -9.21 -15.03
N LEU A 526 37.12 -10.52 -14.82
CA LEU A 526 36.07 -11.33 -14.17
C LEU A 526 36.39 -11.73 -12.72
N GLN A 527 37.39 -11.05 -12.14
CA GLN A 527 37.76 -11.10 -10.73
C GLN A 527 36.98 -10.06 -9.91
N LYS A 528 37.20 -10.06 -8.58
CA LYS A 528 36.52 -9.15 -7.65
C LYS A 528 36.63 -7.68 -8.06
N ASP A 529 37.84 -7.21 -8.33
CA ASP A 529 38.05 -5.80 -8.69
C ASP A 529 37.40 -5.44 -10.03
N GLY A 530 37.44 -6.33 -11.03
CA GLY A 530 36.75 -6.09 -12.30
C GLY A 530 35.22 -6.01 -12.18
N VAL A 531 34.60 -6.89 -11.39
CA VAL A 531 33.16 -6.81 -11.10
C VAL A 531 32.80 -5.51 -10.40
N LEU A 532 33.60 -5.09 -9.41
CA LEU A 532 33.35 -3.88 -8.64
C LEU A 532 33.64 -2.61 -9.46
N ASP A 533 34.69 -2.59 -10.29
CA ASP A 533 35.02 -1.49 -11.19
C ASP A 533 33.91 -1.25 -12.21
N TYR A 534 33.35 -2.33 -12.78
CA TYR A 534 32.23 -2.20 -13.72
C TYR A 534 30.99 -1.62 -13.04
N MET A 535 30.68 -2.07 -11.82
CA MET A 535 29.56 -1.52 -11.04
C MET A 535 29.79 -0.05 -10.70
N GLU A 536 30.98 0.33 -10.20
CA GLU A 536 31.35 1.71 -9.92
C GLU A 536 31.16 2.60 -11.16
N LYS A 537 31.73 2.20 -12.30
CA LYS A 537 31.61 2.92 -13.56
C LYS A 537 30.16 3.04 -14.05
N THR A 538 29.38 1.96 -13.94
CA THR A 538 27.98 1.95 -14.34
C THR A 538 27.15 2.93 -13.52
N LEU A 539 27.32 2.94 -12.20
CA LEU A 539 26.59 3.86 -11.31
C LEU A 539 27.01 5.32 -11.53
N VAL A 540 28.30 5.59 -11.78
CA VAL A 540 28.79 6.92 -12.14
C VAL A 540 28.17 7.42 -13.44
N ASN A 541 28.23 6.61 -14.50
CA ASN A 541 27.64 6.98 -15.80
C ASN A 541 26.12 7.20 -15.70
N LEU A 542 25.41 6.41 -14.88
CA LEU A 542 23.98 6.61 -14.65
C LEU A 542 23.72 7.92 -13.90
N LYS A 543 24.44 8.19 -12.81
CA LYS A 543 24.25 9.42 -12.03
C LYS A 543 24.46 10.68 -12.86
N GLN A 544 25.46 10.69 -13.75
CA GLN A 544 25.75 11.81 -14.64
C GLN A 544 24.56 12.20 -15.52
N GLU A 545 23.76 11.22 -15.95
CA GLU A 545 22.62 11.44 -16.83
C GLU A 545 21.30 11.67 -16.06
N MET A 546 21.21 11.16 -14.82
CA MET A 546 20.01 11.25 -14.00
C MET A 546 19.72 12.65 -13.45
N GLY A 547 20.75 13.48 -13.25
CA GLY A 547 20.61 14.80 -12.59
C GLY A 547 20.44 14.73 -11.07
N VAL A 548 20.10 15.86 -10.46
CA VAL A 548 19.73 15.98 -9.04
C VAL A 548 18.21 16.04 -8.90
N TYR A 549 17.68 15.21 -8.00
CA TYR A 549 16.29 15.27 -7.58
C TYR A 549 16.22 15.30 -6.05
N LEU A 550 15.33 16.16 -5.54
CA LEU A 550 15.21 16.40 -4.11
C LEU A 550 13.83 15.93 -3.63
N TYR A 551 13.83 15.07 -2.62
CA TYR A 551 12.68 14.80 -1.79
C TYR A 551 12.38 15.98 -0.86
N ASN A 552 11.17 16.03 -0.35
CA ASN A 552 10.82 17.02 0.65
C ASN A 552 11.55 16.72 1.96
N SER A 553 12.05 17.76 2.62
CA SER A 553 12.64 17.74 3.97
C SER A 553 11.68 17.20 5.02
N VAL A 554 10.38 17.36 4.78
CA VAL A 554 9.28 16.89 5.61
C VAL A 554 8.21 16.23 4.72
N SER A 555 7.64 15.12 5.17
CA SER A 555 6.50 14.54 4.46
C SER A 555 5.28 15.46 4.55
N PRO A 556 4.35 15.45 3.57
CA PRO A 556 3.11 16.22 3.67
C PRO A 556 2.35 15.91 4.97
N LEU A 557 2.26 14.64 5.35
CA LEU A 557 1.62 14.25 6.61
C LEU A 557 2.33 14.86 7.83
N ASP A 558 3.66 14.80 7.89
CA ASP A 558 4.40 15.37 9.01
C ASP A 558 4.31 16.90 9.09
N ALA A 559 4.24 17.57 7.93
CA ALA A 559 3.98 19.01 7.87
C ALA A 559 2.58 19.34 8.42
N LEU A 560 1.57 18.58 8.03
CA LEU A 560 0.20 18.71 8.52
C LEU A 560 0.12 18.48 10.03
N ILE A 561 0.62 17.34 10.52
CA ILE A 561 0.58 16.96 11.95
C ILE A 561 1.32 17.98 12.81
N SER A 562 2.50 18.45 12.35
CA SER A 562 3.26 19.47 13.06
C SER A 562 2.47 20.78 13.18
N LYS A 563 1.69 21.13 12.15
CA LYS A 563 0.83 22.31 12.18
C LYS A 563 -0.39 22.10 13.07
N GLU A 564 -1.02 20.93 12.99
CA GLU A 564 -2.17 20.53 13.83
C GLU A 564 -1.82 20.64 15.31
N GLU A 565 -0.68 20.09 15.75
CA GLU A 565 -0.23 20.16 17.16
C GLU A 565 -0.14 21.61 17.69
N GLN A 566 0.25 22.56 16.83
CA GLN A 566 0.36 23.99 17.20
C GLN A 566 -1.00 24.69 17.33
N ILE A 567 -2.04 24.19 16.67
CA ILE A 567 -3.36 24.84 16.57
C ILE A 567 -4.48 24.10 17.33
N ILE A 568 -4.16 23.03 18.06
CA ILE A 568 -5.09 22.37 18.98
C ILE A 568 -5.67 23.41 19.95
N ASP A 569 -7.00 23.51 19.99
CA ASP A 569 -7.68 24.45 20.88
C ASP A 569 -7.61 24.00 22.35
N MET A 570 -6.65 24.57 23.08
CA MET A 570 -6.49 24.39 24.53
C MET A 570 -7.16 25.49 25.36
N LYS A 571 -7.95 26.39 24.74
CA LYS A 571 -8.56 27.52 25.45
C LYS A 571 -9.69 27.04 26.36
N PHE A 572 -9.82 27.74 27.49
CA PHE A 572 -10.94 27.62 28.42
C PHE A 572 -11.30 29.00 29.02
N PRO A 573 -12.55 29.19 29.49
CA PRO A 573 -12.98 30.47 30.03
C PRO A 573 -12.21 30.94 31.29
N LYS A 574 -11.73 32.19 31.30
CA LYS A 574 -10.98 32.79 32.43
C LYS A 574 -11.74 32.72 33.76
N THR A 575 -11.04 32.38 34.85
CA THR A 575 -11.59 32.25 36.21
C THR A 575 -10.49 32.34 37.27
N LYS A 576 -10.82 32.80 38.48
CA LYS A 576 -9.92 32.78 39.66
C LYS A 576 -10.03 31.49 40.49
N LYS A 577 -10.96 30.59 40.14
CA LYS A 577 -11.18 29.32 40.84
C LYS A 577 -10.13 28.29 40.41
N ASP A 578 -9.51 27.61 41.38
CA ASP A 578 -8.52 26.55 41.13
C ASP A 578 -9.16 25.17 40.85
N ILE A 579 -8.31 24.21 40.49
CA ILE A 579 -8.68 22.81 40.17
C ILE A 579 -8.44 21.82 41.31
N THR A 580 -7.95 22.25 42.48
CA THR A 580 -7.57 21.36 43.59
C THR A 580 -8.78 20.69 44.25
N ARG A 581 -9.95 21.32 44.16
CA ARG A 581 -11.24 20.80 44.63
C ARG A 581 -12.27 20.98 43.53
N LEU A 582 -12.35 20.02 42.62
CA LEU A 582 -13.44 19.93 41.65
C LEU A 582 -14.72 19.43 42.33
N GLY A 583 -15.86 19.99 41.93
CA GLY A 583 -17.18 19.58 42.38
C GLY A 583 -17.66 18.34 41.63
N VAL A 584 -18.96 18.27 41.40
CA VAL A 584 -19.58 17.22 40.56
C VAL A 584 -20.14 17.84 39.29
N ILE A 585 -20.32 17.02 38.25
CA ILE A 585 -21.09 17.42 37.07
C ILE A 585 -22.55 17.73 37.44
N PRO A 586 -23.21 18.69 36.74
CA PRO A 586 -24.64 18.88 36.89
C PRO A 586 -25.40 17.62 36.44
N LYS A 587 -26.51 17.30 37.11
CA LYS A 587 -27.38 16.18 36.75
C LYS A 587 -28.24 16.51 35.51
N ILE A 588 -27.58 16.65 34.37
CA ILE A 588 -28.21 16.88 33.07
C ILE A 588 -27.86 15.73 32.12
N GLY A 589 -28.74 15.46 31.15
CA GLY A 589 -28.49 14.46 30.12
C GLY A 589 -27.29 14.85 29.23
N ARG A 590 -26.79 13.89 28.44
CA ARG A 590 -25.73 14.16 27.46
C ARG A 590 -26.22 15.21 26.44
N CYS A 591 -25.57 16.36 26.43
CA CYS A 591 -25.83 17.46 25.51
C CYS A 591 -24.55 18.24 25.22
N TYR A 592 -24.56 19.10 24.20
CA TYR A 592 -23.40 19.88 23.80
C TYR A 592 -22.86 20.77 24.94
N GLY A 593 -23.73 21.44 25.70
CA GLY A 593 -23.32 22.30 26.81
C GLY A 593 -22.56 21.55 27.91
N LEU A 594 -22.98 20.33 28.26
CA LEU A 594 -22.27 19.47 29.22
C LEU A 594 -20.87 19.11 28.69
N LEU A 595 -20.80 18.63 27.46
CA LEU A 595 -19.56 18.17 26.82
C LEU A 595 -18.56 19.32 26.64
N GLN A 596 -19.03 20.50 26.21
CA GLN A 596 -18.20 21.70 26.09
C GLN A 596 -17.65 22.15 27.45
N GLY A 597 -18.51 22.21 28.48
CA GLY A 597 -18.10 22.58 29.84
C GLY A 597 -17.08 21.61 30.43
N MET A 598 -17.29 20.31 30.22
CA MET A 598 -16.34 19.27 30.63
C MET A 598 -15.01 19.36 29.87
N GLY A 599 -15.05 19.64 28.57
CA GLY A 599 -13.86 19.88 27.76
C GLY A 599 -13.02 21.05 28.30
N TRP A 600 -13.67 22.14 28.70
CA TRP A 600 -12.96 23.26 29.35
C TRP A 600 -12.36 22.90 30.72
N ILE A 601 -13.02 22.05 31.51
CA ILE A 601 -12.44 21.54 32.76
C ILE A 601 -11.20 20.70 32.48
N ILE A 602 -11.26 19.79 31.51
CA ILE A 602 -10.13 18.91 31.16
C ILE A 602 -8.96 19.74 30.64
N ARG A 603 -9.19 20.69 29.72
CA ARG A 603 -8.14 21.60 29.22
C ARG A 603 -7.51 22.41 30.33
N LYS A 604 -8.31 22.91 31.29
CA LYS A 604 -7.80 23.59 32.48
C LYS A 604 -6.95 22.67 33.37
N VAL A 605 -7.38 21.43 33.57
CA VAL A 605 -6.62 20.41 34.32
C VAL A 605 -5.27 20.14 33.66
N ILE A 606 -5.24 19.91 32.33
CA ILE A 606 -4.01 19.67 31.56
C ILE A 606 -3.06 20.88 31.61
N THR A 607 -3.62 22.09 31.58
CA THR A 607 -2.83 23.33 31.54
C THR A 607 -2.24 23.71 32.91
N GLU A 608 -2.96 23.43 34.01
CA GLU A 608 -2.59 23.91 35.35
C GLU A 608 -2.02 22.80 36.26
N SER A 609 -2.08 21.53 35.88
CA SER A 609 -1.57 20.38 36.65
C SER A 609 -1.25 19.19 35.73
N THR A 610 -0.65 18.15 36.28
CA THR A 610 -0.58 16.83 35.63
C THR A 610 -1.94 16.15 35.72
N PHE A 611 -2.44 15.61 34.60
CA PHE A 611 -3.76 14.98 34.50
C PHE A 611 -3.97 13.89 35.57
N ASP A 612 -2.98 13.02 35.76
CA ASP A 612 -3.04 11.89 36.69
C ASP A 612 -3.11 12.28 38.18
N ARG A 613 -2.82 13.54 38.54
CA ARG A 613 -3.00 14.03 39.92
C ARG A 613 -4.45 14.38 40.24
N ILE A 614 -5.23 14.75 39.23
CA ILE A 614 -6.62 15.20 39.40
C ILE A 614 -7.60 14.10 38.98
N ALA A 615 -7.28 13.35 37.92
CA ALA A 615 -8.11 12.28 37.43
C ALA A 615 -8.01 11.02 38.30
N VAL A 616 -9.16 10.40 38.57
CA VAL A 616 -9.20 9.09 39.23
C VAL A 616 -9.04 8.01 38.16
N MET A 617 -7.85 7.40 38.09
CA MET A 617 -7.55 6.33 37.15
C MET A 617 -8.24 5.03 37.57
N LYS A 618 -8.82 4.32 36.60
CA LYS A 618 -9.52 3.04 36.77
C LYS A 618 -8.83 1.94 35.95
N ASN A 619 -9.46 0.76 35.91
CA ASN A 619 -8.96 -0.42 35.19
C ASN A 619 -8.68 -0.15 33.71
N SER A 620 -7.74 -0.92 33.15
CA SER A 620 -7.47 -0.97 31.71
C SER A 620 -8.66 -1.59 30.98
N LEU A 621 -9.08 -1.00 29.85
CA LEU A 621 -10.15 -1.52 29.00
C LEU A 621 -9.61 -2.53 27.99
N VAL A 622 -8.53 -2.13 27.31
CA VAL A 622 -7.73 -2.92 26.37
C VAL A 622 -6.28 -2.48 26.49
N LYS A 623 -5.36 -3.14 25.77
CA LYS A 623 -3.95 -2.71 25.70
C LYS A 623 -3.91 -1.23 25.28
N ASN A 624 -3.23 -0.40 26.07
CA ASN A 624 -3.01 1.04 25.83
C ASN A 624 -4.23 1.97 25.97
N VAL A 625 -5.38 1.49 26.48
CA VAL A 625 -6.55 2.36 26.77
C VAL A 625 -6.99 2.17 28.22
N ARG A 626 -6.98 3.27 28.97
CA ARG A 626 -7.33 3.31 30.40
C ARG A 626 -8.63 4.08 30.60
N ARG A 627 -9.44 3.66 31.58
CA ARG A 627 -10.60 4.45 32.03
C ARG A 627 -10.14 5.45 33.10
N ALA A 628 -10.68 6.66 33.04
CA ALA A 628 -10.42 7.71 34.02
C ALA A 628 -11.73 8.40 34.41
N GLU A 629 -11.71 9.17 35.50
CA GLU A 629 -12.87 9.95 35.94
C GLU A 629 -12.44 11.32 36.47
N ILE A 630 -13.17 12.37 36.09
CA ILE A 630 -13.04 13.72 36.65
C ILE A 630 -14.43 14.24 37.01
N ALA A 631 -14.63 14.69 38.25
CA ALA A 631 -15.89 15.26 38.74
C ALA A 631 -17.14 14.36 38.53
N GLY A 632 -16.96 13.04 38.50
CA GLY A 632 -18.02 12.06 38.20
C GLY A 632 -18.16 11.69 36.71
N PHE A 633 -17.51 12.42 35.80
CA PHE A 633 -17.57 12.18 34.36
C PHE A 633 -16.57 11.12 33.92
N GLN A 634 -17.03 10.13 33.14
CA GLN A 634 -16.20 9.00 32.70
C GLN A 634 -15.42 9.34 31.42
N LEU A 635 -14.13 9.02 31.43
CA LEU A 635 -13.17 9.33 30.36
C LEU A 635 -12.43 8.08 29.91
N ALA A 636 -12.03 8.07 28.65
CA ALA A 636 -11.09 7.10 28.09
C ALA A 636 -9.78 7.83 27.75
N VAL A 637 -8.66 7.24 28.15
CA VAL A 637 -7.32 7.77 27.89
C VAL A 637 -6.56 6.76 27.03
N LYS A 638 -6.22 7.15 25.81
CA LYS A 638 -5.38 6.36 24.90
C LYS A 638 -3.94 6.81 25.06
N THR A 639 -3.02 5.88 25.33
CA THR A 639 -1.60 6.18 25.59
C THR A 639 -0.70 5.47 24.59
N THR A 640 0.30 6.14 24.03
CA THR A 640 1.27 5.51 23.12
C THR A 640 2.64 6.16 23.18
N SER A 641 3.68 5.35 22.99
CA SER A 641 5.07 5.78 22.72
C SER A 641 5.52 5.43 21.30
N ASP A 642 4.66 4.81 20.49
CA ASP A 642 4.95 4.50 19.08
C ASP A 642 4.81 5.78 18.24
N SER A 643 5.86 6.11 17.48
CA SER A 643 5.94 7.37 16.74
C SER A 643 4.81 7.58 15.74
N GLN A 644 4.32 6.53 15.08
CA GLN A 644 3.22 6.66 14.12
C GLN A 644 1.89 6.87 14.85
N LYS A 645 1.66 6.13 15.94
CA LYS A 645 0.48 6.31 16.79
C LYS A 645 0.47 7.66 17.50
N MET A 646 1.62 8.24 17.81
CA MET A 646 1.70 9.60 18.36
C MET A 646 1.14 10.62 17.36
N LYS A 647 1.44 10.48 16.06
CA LYS A 647 0.85 11.32 15.00
C LYS A 647 -0.66 11.14 14.89
N GLU A 648 -1.16 9.90 14.93
CA GLU A 648 -2.60 9.61 14.94
C GLU A 648 -3.30 10.28 16.16
N HIS A 649 -2.64 10.28 17.32
CA HIS A 649 -3.17 10.89 18.54
C HIS A 649 -3.24 12.43 18.44
N VAL A 650 -2.20 13.07 17.89
CA VAL A 650 -2.21 14.52 17.62
C VAL A 650 -3.36 14.86 16.68
N HIS A 651 -3.51 14.10 15.59
CA HIS A 651 -4.58 14.29 14.61
C HIS A 651 -5.97 14.13 15.23
N GLU A 652 -6.20 13.07 16.02
CA GLU A 652 -7.46 12.83 16.72
C GLU A 652 -7.80 13.97 17.70
N ALA A 653 -6.80 14.47 18.44
CA ALA A 653 -6.98 15.59 19.36
C ALA A 653 -7.36 16.88 18.61
N PHE A 654 -6.68 17.19 17.50
CA PHE A 654 -6.95 18.33 16.65
C PHE A 654 -8.36 18.29 16.03
N LEU A 655 -8.71 17.18 15.36
CA LEU A 655 -10.05 17.01 14.78
C LEU A 655 -11.13 17.15 15.85
N GLY A 656 -10.89 16.54 17.00
CA GLY A 656 -11.69 16.68 18.20
C GLY A 656 -11.97 18.13 18.59
N SER A 657 -10.90 18.88 18.89
CA SER A 657 -10.98 20.22 19.43
C SER A 657 -11.51 21.25 18.44
N ASN A 658 -11.20 21.09 17.15
CA ASN A 658 -11.46 22.12 16.13
C ASN A 658 -12.71 21.82 15.28
N CYS A 659 -13.18 20.57 15.24
CA CYS A 659 -14.28 20.19 14.35
C CYS A 659 -15.30 19.21 14.97
N LEU A 660 -14.90 17.98 15.30
CA LEU A 660 -15.82 16.87 15.62
C LEU A 660 -16.68 17.13 16.85
N ASN A 661 -16.16 17.80 17.87
CA ASN A 661 -16.95 18.12 19.07
C ASN A 661 -18.16 19.02 18.74
N GLN A 662 -18.08 19.84 17.67
CA GLN A 662 -19.22 20.66 17.23
C GLN A 662 -20.35 19.80 16.66
N LEU A 663 -20.06 18.63 16.09
CA LEU A 663 -21.07 17.68 15.60
C LEU A 663 -22.01 17.21 16.71
N SER A 664 -21.53 17.21 17.96
CA SER A 664 -22.35 16.89 19.13
C SER A 664 -23.47 17.89 19.41
N LYS A 665 -23.53 19.04 18.71
CA LYS A 665 -24.70 19.94 18.69
C LYS A 665 -25.86 19.37 17.87
N TYR A 666 -25.58 18.48 16.92
CA TYR A 666 -26.55 18.06 15.91
C TYR A 666 -26.93 16.59 16.07
N VAL A 667 -25.97 15.74 16.40
CA VAL A 667 -26.17 14.29 16.45
C VAL A 667 -25.50 13.67 17.69
N PRO A 668 -26.09 12.62 18.28
CA PRO A 668 -25.53 11.95 19.46
C PRO A 668 -24.41 10.94 19.13
N ASN A 669 -24.16 10.67 17.85
CA ASN A 669 -23.41 9.50 17.38
C ASN A 669 -21.88 9.65 17.36
N PHE A 670 -21.32 10.73 17.91
CA PHE A 670 -19.88 10.98 17.96
C PHE A 670 -19.43 11.12 19.41
N ALA A 671 -18.40 10.38 19.81
CA ALA A 671 -17.75 10.59 21.11
C ALA A 671 -16.94 11.90 21.09
N CYS A 672 -17.00 12.68 22.17
CA CYS A 672 -16.21 13.90 22.29
C CYS A 672 -14.74 13.61 22.61
N ILE A 673 -13.84 14.38 22.02
CA ILE A 673 -12.39 14.36 22.31
C ILE A 673 -12.04 15.65 23.06
N PHE A 674 -11.59 15.55 24.29
CA PHE A 674 -11.45 16.71 25.17
C PHE A 674 -10.08 17.40 25.09
N GLY A 675 -9.06 16.68 24.63
CA GLY A 675 -7.71 17.20 24.42
C GLY A 675 -6.66 16.10 24.53
N MET A 676 -5.40 16.51 24.58
CA MET A 676 -4.25 15.63 24.76
C MET A 676 -3.21 16.22 25.71
N TYR A 677 -2.33 15.37 26.22
CA TYR A 677 -1.14 15.78 26.97
C TYR A 677 0.02 14.82 26.72
N ARG A 678 1.24 15.30 26.96
CA ARG A 678 2.47 14.48 27.01
C ARG A 678 2.87 14.29 28.46
N ASP A 679 3.28 13.08 28.84
CA ASP A 679 3.80 12.81 30.18
C ASP A 679 5.33 12.94 30.23
N ASP A 680 5.92 12.74 31.42
CA ASP A 680 7.37 12.86 31.65
C ASP A 680 8.20 11.82 30.86
N THR A 681 7.55 10.79 30.30
CA THR A 681 8.18 9.76 29.45
C THR A 681 7.98 10.01 27.95
N ASP A 682 7.48 11.20 27.59
CA ASP A 682 7.10 11.62 26.24
C ASP A 682 6.05 10.70 25.57
N THR A 683 5.19 10.05 26.37
CA THR A 683 4.05 9.34 25.80
C THR A 683 2.95 10.32 25.40
N CYS A 684 2.33 10.09 24.25
CA CYS A 684 1.22 10.92 23.75
C CYS A 684 -0.11 10.36 24.25
N ASN A 685 -0.86 11.14 25.03
CA ASN A 685 -2.10 10.75 25.68
C ASN A 685 -3.30 11.54 25.15
N VAL A 686 -4.27 10.87 24.53
CA VAL A 686 -5.53 11.50 24.06
C VAL A 686 -6.65 11.17 25.04
N ILE A 687 -7.42 12.18 25.43
CA ILE A 687 -8.53 12.07 26.37
C ILE A 687 -9.85 12.24 25.62
N SER A 688 -10.71 11.23 25.71
CA SER A 688 -12.04 11.23 25.10
C SER A 688 -13.15 10.83 26.07
N GLU A 689 -14.39 11.04 25.66
CA GLU A 689 -15.58 10.55 26.33
C GLU A 689 -15.58 9.01 26.38
N PHE A 690 -15.75 8.44 27.56
CA PHE A 690 -15.97 7.00 27.68
C PHE A 690 -17.44 6.68 27.43
N ILE A 691 -17.72 5.99 26.33
CA ILE A 691 -19.06 5.49 26.00
C ILE A 691 -19.23 4.10 26.62
N GLU A 692 -20.19 3.98 27.53
CA GLU A 692 -20.53 2.69 28.13
C GLU A 692 -21.42 1.87 27.18
N GLY A 693 -20.93 0.69 26.79
CA GLY A 693 -21.64 -0.22 25.89
C GLY A 693 -20.76 -1.32 25.31
N GLU A 694 -21.38 -2.29 24.64
CA GLU A 694 -20.68 -3.27 23.81
C GLU A 694 -20.30 -2.65 22.45
N THR A 695 -19.24 -3.13 21.80
CA THR A 695 -18.95 -2.69 20.42
C THR A 695 -19.94 -3.32 19.44
N LEU A 696 -20.17 -2.71 18.27
CA LEU A 696 -21.00 -3.31 17.22
C LEU A 696 -20.43 -4.68 16.78
N SER A 697 -19.10 -4.81 16.77
CA SER A 697 -18.44 -6.11 16.55
C SER A 697 -18.85 -7.15 17.60
N ALA A 698 -18.80 -6.80 18.89
CA ALA A 698 -19.21 -7.71 19.97
C ALA A 698 -20.70 -8.06 19.89
N TYR A 699 -21.56 -7.10 19.53
CA TYR A 699 -22.98 -7.33 19.32
C TYR A 699 -23.25 -8.30 18.16
N ILE A 700 -22.55 -8.15 17.02
CA ILE A 700 -22.64 -9.07 15.87
C ILE A 700 -22.20 -10.50 16.26
N ASP A 701 -21.16 -10.63 17.08
CA ASP A 701 -20.65 -11.93 17.55
C ASP A 701 -21.50 -12.50 18.71
N GLY A 702 -22.32 -11.67 19.35
CA GLY A 702 -23.10 -12.02 20.54
C GLY A 702 -24.36 -12.85 20.27
N PRO A 703 -24.97 -13.41 21.33
CA PRO A 703 -26.19 -14.23 21.23
C PRO A 703 -27.46 -13.39 21.01
N ASN A 704 -27.43 -12.12 21.42
CA ASN A 704 -28.58 -11.20 21.36
C ASN A 704 -28.71 -10.47 20.02
N PHE A 705 -27.88 -10.82 19.02
CA PHE A 705 -27.93 -10.21 17.71
C PHE A 705 -29.32 -10.36 17.06
N SER A 706 -29.87 -9.23 16.61
CA SER A 706 -31.04 -9.11 15.76
C SER A 706 -30.66 -8.34 14.49
N PHE A 707 -30.98 -8.91 13.33
CA PHE A 707 -30.69 -8.26 12.04
C PHE A 707 -31.47 -6.95 11.86
N ARG A 708 -32.70 -6.87 12.38
CA ARG A 708 -33.52 -5.66 12.33
C ARG A 708 -32.90 -4.52 13.14
N GLU A 709 -32.47 -4.80 14.37
CA GLU A 709 -31.79 -3.80 15.20
C GLU A 709 -30.44 -3.40 14.59
N PHE A 710 -29.70 -4.36 14.03
CA PHE A 710 -28.47 -4.07 13.28
C PHE A 710 -28.73 -3.07 12.14
N LEU A 711 -29.76 -3.27 11.31
CA LEU A 711 -30.09 -2.32 10.26
C LEU A 711 -30.50 -0.95 10.80
N LEU A 712 -31.21 -0.87 11.92
CA LEU A 712 -31.53 0.40 12.57
C LEU A 712 -30.27 1.12 13.10
N ILE A 713 -29.26 0.37 13.56
CA ILE A 713 -27.93 0.91 13.90
C ILE A 713 -27.24 1.48 12.66
N ILE A 714 -27.21 0.72 11.56
CA ILE A 714 -26.62 1.18 10.29
C ILE A 714 -27.30 2.44 9.77
N ILE A 715 -28.63 2.52 9.83
CA ILE A 715 -29.38 3.71 9.42
C ILE A 715 -29.02 4.93 10.26
N GLN A 716 -28.96 4.79 11.60
CA GLN A 716 -28.55 5.88 12.49
C GLN A 716 -27.13 6.38 12.16
N LEU A 717 -26.19 5.46 11.92
CA LEU A 717 -24.82 5.82 11.52
C LEU A 717 -24.80 6.53 10.16
N CYS A 718 -25.57 6.07 9.17
CA CYS A 718 -25.64 6.72 7.86
C CYS A 718 -26.19 8.15 7.96
N LEU A 719 -27.25 8.37 8.75
CA LEU A 719 -27.79 9.71 8.96
C LEU A 719 -26.81 10.62 9.71
N ALA A 720 -26.08 10.09 10.69
CA ALA A 720 -25.05 10.86 11.39
C ALA A 720 -23.86 11.21 10.50
N LEU A 721 -23.43 10.29 9.63
CA LEU A 721 -22.39 10.52 8.63
C LEU A 721 -22.82 11.56 7.60
N GLU A 722 -24.06 11.51 7.11
CA GLU A 722 -24.62 12.51 6.19
C GLU A 722 -24.56 13.92 6.80
N VAL A 723 -24.96 14.06 8.07
CA VAL A 723 -24.86 15.34 8.80
C VAL A 723 -23.40 15.79 8.94
N ALA A 724 -22.51 14.88 9.34
CA ALA A 724 -21.10 15.19 9.54
C ALA A 724 -20.38 15.58 8.24
N GLN A 725 -20.68 14.90 7.14
CA GLN A 725 -20.19 15.23 5.80
C GLN A 725 -20.65 16.64 5.39
N ASN A 726 -21.95 16.95 5.51
CA ASN A 726 -22.46 18.27 5.13
C ASN A 726 -21.91 19.43 5.98
N ILE A 727 -21.62 19.20 7.27
CA ILE A 727 -21.10 20.24 8.17
C ILE A 727 -19.59 20.43 8.03
N SER A 728 -18.84 19.34 7.82
CA SER A 728 -17.38 19.36 8.00
C SER A 728 -16.59 18.52 7.00
N GLY A 729 -17.22 17.97 5.95
CA GLY A 729 -16.52 17.06 5.03
C GLY A 729 -15.97 15.80 5.71
N PHE A 730 -16.58 15.38 6.82
CA PHE A 730 -16.07 14.30 7.65
C PHE A 730 -16.10 12.95 6.94
N VAL A 731 -14.99 12.22 7.03
CA VAL A 731 -14.87 10.81 6.62
C VAL A 731 -14.07 10.10 7.70
N HIS A 732 -14.57 9.01 8.26
CA HIS A 732 -13.91 8.32 9.35
C HIS A 732 -12.68 7.52 8.88
N TYR A 733 -12.72 6.98 7.65
CA TYR A 733 -11.69 6.17 7.00
C TYR A 733 -11.37 4.79 7.61
N ASP A 734 -11.69 4.56 8.88
CA ASP A 734 -11.56 3.27 9.57
C ASP A 734 -12.82 2.92 10.37
N LEU A 735 -14.01 3.18 9.80
CA LEU A 735 -15.30 2.88 10.42
C LEU A 735 -15.62 1.37 10.38
N ALA A 736 -14.89 0.62 11.19
CA ALA A 736 -15.12 -0.80 11.38
C ALA A 736 -16.10 -1.07 12.55
N PRO A 737 -16.72 -2.26 12.61
CA PRO A 737 -17.66 -2.59 13.70
C PRO A 737 -17.07 -2.49 15.12
N TRP A 738 -15.76 -2.59 15.29
CA TRP A 738 -15.12 -2.43 16.60
C TRP A 738 -14.92 -0.95 17.01
N ASN A 739 -15.02 0.00 16.07
CA ASN A 739 -14.94 1.45 16.30
C ASN A 739 -16.32 2.09 16.51
N ILE A 740 -17.33 1.28 16.79
CA ILE A 740 -18.70 1.72 17.09
C ILE A 740 -19.11 1.10 18.42
N VAL A 741 -19.50 1.92 19.38
CA VAL A 741 -19.99 1.50 20.70
C VAL A 741 -21.49 1.70 20.79
N LEU A 742 -22.21 0.69 21.26
CA LEU A 742 -23.66 0.67 21.36
C LEU A 742 -24.12 1.03 22.77
N LYS A 743 -24.53 2.30 22.95
CA LYS A 743 -25.05 2.78 24.24
C LYS A 743 -26.54 2.47 24.37
N ARG A 744 -26.89 1.64 25.35
CA ARG A 744 -28.30 1.33 25.69
C ARG A 744 -28.92 2.48 26.49
N THR A 745 -30.17 2.81 26.21
CA THR A 745 -30.91 3.94 26.81
C THR A 745 -32.39 3.62 26.93
N GLU A 746 -33.11 4.39 27.75
CA GLU A 746 -34.56 4.51 27.64
C GLU A 746 -34.97 5.00 26.24
N LYS A 747 -36.25 4.85 25.89
CA LYS A 747 -36.75 5.20 24.57
C LYS A 747 -36.62 6.72 24.34
N VAL A 748 -35.73 7.10 23.44
CA VAL A 748 -35.41 8.49 23.09
C VAL A 748 -35.68 8.77 21.62
N SER A 749 -35.84 10.04 21.25
CA SER A 749 -36.03 10.49 19.88
C SER A 749 -34.95 11.50 19.49
N PHE A 750 -34.36 11.33 18.30
CA PHE A 750 -33.40 12.27 17.72
C PHE A 750 -33.81 12.66 16.31
N ASP A 751 -33.57 13.93 15.96
CA ASP A 751 -33.84 14.51 14.66
C ASP A 751 -32.52 14.72 13.92
N TYR A 752 -32.38 14.08 12.76
CA TYR A 752 -31.26 14.26 11.84
C TYR A 752 -31.70 15.23 10.73
N VAL A 753 -31.12 16.42 10.71
CA VAL A 753 -31.43 17.47 9.73
C VAL A 753 -30.52 17.27 8.51
N LEU A 754 -31.10 16.80 7.40
CA LEU A 754 -30.36 16.61 6.14
C LEU A 754 -30.51 17.82 5.20
N SER A 755 -31.65 18.51 5.30
CA SER A 755 -31.91 19.79 4.66
C SER A 755 -33.09 20.50 5.36
N HIS A 756 -33.36 21.76 5.00
CA HIS A 756 -34.56 22.46 5.43
C HIS A 756 -35.90 21.80 5.01
N THR A 757 -35.88 20.86 4.06
CA THR A 757 -37.07 20.10 3.62
C THR A 757 -37.12 18.66 4.15
N LEU A 758 -36.01 18.15 4.69
CA LEU A 758 -35.87 16.77 5.10
C LEU A 758 -35.23 16.65 6.49
N VAL A 759 -36.09 16.40 7.49
CA VAL A 759 -35.68 16.07 8.85
C VAL A 759 -36.16 14.66 9.18
N VAL A 760 -35.22 13.75 9.44
CA VAL A 760 -35.51 12.34 9.75
C VAL A 760 -35.47 12.15 11.27
N ARG A 761 -36.60 11.76 11.86
CA ARG A 761 -36.71 11.43 13.28
C ARG A 761 -36.56 9.92 13.48
N ILE A 762 -35.68 9.53 14.40
CA ILE A 762 -35.52 8.14 14.85
C ILE A 762 -35.90 8.00 16.32
N ARG A 763 -36.74 7.01 16.63
CA ARG A 763 -37.06 6.60 18.00
C ARG A 763 -36.31 5.31 18.34
N THR A 764 -35.37 5.36 19.29
CA THR A 764 -34.46 4.23 19.57
C THR A 764 -34.27 3.99 21.07
N ARG A 765 -33.79 2.78 21.42
CA ARG A 765 -33.27 2.40 22.75
C ARG A 765 -31.75 2.13 22.71
N CYS A 766 -31.12 2.31 21.55
CA CYS A 766 -29.71 2.06 21.31
C CYS A 766 -29.14 3.19 20.45
N ILE A 767 -28.13 3.88 20.97
CA ILE A 767 -27.42 4.95 20.28
C ILE A 767 -26.04 4.41 19.85
N PRO A 768 -25.82 4.17 18.56
CA PRO A 768 -24.49 3.80 18.07
C PRO A 768 -23.59 5.05 18.05
N THR A 769 -22.46 4.97 18.73
CA THR A 769 -21.50 6.07 18.88
C THR A 769 -20.17 5.68 18.25
N MET A 770 -19.71 6.48 17.30
CA MET A 770 -18.40 6.34 16.64
C MET A 770 -17.30 6.83 17.58
N ILE A 771 -16.20 6.09 17.58
CA ILE A 771 -14.98 6.36 18.34
C ILE A 771 -13.76 6.15 17.43
N ASP A 772 -12.60 6.61 17.87
CA ASP A 772 -11.32 6.36 17.20
C ASP A 772 -11.14 7.11 15.87
N PHE A 773 -10.91 8.42 15.98
CA PHE A 773 -10.82 9.31 14.81
C PHE A 773 -9.39 9.55 14.31
N GLY A 774 -8.39 8.78 14.78
CA GLY A 774 -6.98 9.00 14.45
C GLY A 774 -6.61 8.80 12.99
N LYS A 775 -7.51 8.20 12.18
CA LYS A 775 -7.34 8.01 10.73
C LYS A 775 -8.30 8.84 9.89
N SER A 776 -9.14 9.65 10.53
CA SER A 776 -10.24 10.34 9.87
C SER A 776 -9.74 11.47 8.98
N HIS A 777 -10.69 12.05 8.25
CA HIS A 777 -10.54 13.25 7.45
C HIS A 777 -11.67 14.21 7.81
N ALA A 778 -11.36 15.50 7.91
CA ALA A 778 -12.35 16.55 7.94
C ALA A 778 -11.79 17.82 7.30
N ILE A 779 -12.68 18.74 6.96
CA ILE A 779 -12.35 20.06 6.47
C ILE A 779 -12.48 21.05 7.62
N VAL A 780 -11.37 21.70 7.98
CA VAL A 780 -11.27 22.68 9.08
C VAL A 780 -10.71 23.97 8.49
N ASP A 781 -11.39 25.09 8.73
CA ASP A 781 -11.00 26.41 8.19
C ASP A 781 -10.76 26.43 6.67
N GLY A 782 -11.48 25.58 5.93
CA GLY A 782 -11.35 25.44 4.48
C GLY A 782 -10.11 24.65 4.03
N VAL A 783 -9.46 23.92 4.92
CA VAL A 783 -8.31 23.05 4.62
C VAL A 783 -8.68 21.59 4.89
N HIS A 784 -8.25 20.68 4.01
CA HIS A 784 -8.38 19.23 4.21
C HIS A 784 -7.38 18.76 5.26
N HIS A 785 -7.90 18.14 6.32
CA HIS A 785 -7.13 17.53 7.40
C HIS A 785 -7.46 16.04 7.43
N GLY A 786 -6.67 15.23 6.72
CA GLY A 786 -6.79 13.78 6.72
C GLY A 786 -5.48 13.10 7.10
N PHE A 787 -5.56 12.06 7.92
CA PHE A 787 -4.41 11.21 8.24
C PHE A 787 -4.15 10.14 7.17
N VAL A 788 -5.23 9.59 6.60
CA VAL A 788 -5.20 8.62 5.49
C VAL A 788 -5.95 9.23 4.32
N ASN A 789 -5.38 9.14 3.11
CA ASN A 789 -5.87 9.87 1.93
C ASN A 789 -6.06 11.37 2.24
N MET A 790 -4.97 12.06 2.57
CA MET A 790 -4.95 13.38 3.23
C MET A 790 -5.91 14.43 2.66
N PHE A 791 -6.13 14.39 1.34
CA PHE A 791 -6.89 15.40 0.60
C PHE A 791 -8.22 14.87 0.05
N LYS A 792 -8.52 13.58 0.22
CA LYS A 792 -9.68 12.95 -0.40
C LYS A 792 -10.89 13.05 0.52
N THR A 793 -11.97 13.63 0.01
CA THR A 793 -13.30 13.46 0.59
C THR A 793 -14.03 12.32 -0.12
N SER A 794 -14.60 11.38 0.63
CA SER A 794 -15.42 10.30 0.08
C SER A 794 -16.76 10.24 0.80
N THR A 795 -17.83 10.35 0.02
CA THR A 795 -19.21 10.17 0.45
C THR A 795 -19.52 8.71 0.81
N SER A 796 -18.82 7.77 0.17
CA SER A 796 -19.17 6.35 0.15
C SER A 796 -18.23 5.44 0.94
N HIS A 797 -17.03 5.90 1.28
CA HIS A 797 -16.00 5.05 1.91
C HIS A 797 -16.47 4.40 3.21
N ASP A 798 -17.05 5.18 4.11
CA ASP A 798 -17.47 4.70 5.43
C ASP A 798 -18.65 3.73 5.32
N ILE A 799 -19.62 3.97 4.44
CA ILE A 799 -20.74 3.05 4.22
C ILE A 799 -20.26 1.73 3.59
N ILE A 800 -19.31 1.77 2.65
CA ILE A 800 -18.75 0.56 2.05
C ILE A 800 -17.93 -0.22 3.08
N THR A 801 -17.09 0.46 3.88
CA THR A 801 -16.31 -0.18 4.95
C THR A 801 -17.21 -0.84 5.98
N LEU A 802 -18.27 -0.14 6.40
CA LEU A 802 -19.25 -0.63 7.35
C LEU A 802 -20.02 -1.84 6.81
N LEU A 803 -20.48 -1.80 5.55
CA LEU A 803 -21.13 -2.92 4.89
C LEU A 803 -20.17 -4.10 4.76
N VAL A 804 -19.01 -3.91 4.13
CA VAL A 804 -18.06 -5.00 3.84
C VAL A 804 -17.61 -5.69 5.12
N LYS A 805 -17.17 -4.93 6.15
CA LYS A 805 -16.67 -5.52 7.39
C LYS A 805 -17.79 -6.15 8.23
N SER A 806 -18.98 -5.55 8.30
CA SER A 806 -20.08 -6.12 9.09
C SER A 806 -20.64 -7.38 8.44
N PHE A 807 -20.89 -7.35 7.13
CA PHE A 807 -21.48 -8.48 6.41
C PHE A 807 -20.51 -9.63 6.21
N ASP A 808 -19.19 -9.40 6.10
CA ASP A 808 -18.19 -10.49 6.14
C ASP A 808 -18.37 -11.30 7.44
N LYS A 809 -18.46 -10.63 8.59
CA LYS A 809 -18.68 -11.32 9.88
C LYS A 809 -20.04 -12.02 9.95
N ILE A 810 -21.12 -11.33 9.56
CA ILE A 810 -22.49 -11.88 9.61
C ILE A 810 -22.60 -13.10 8.70
N ILE A 811 -22.16 -13.02 7.44
CA ILE A 811 -22.29 -14.11 6.46
C ILE A 811 -21.39 -15.28 6.84
N VAL A 812 -20.15 -15.04 7.25
CA VAL A 812 -19.25 -16.11 7.69
C VAL A 812 -19.85 -16.86 8.89
N ARG A 813 -20.44 -16.14 9.86
CA ARG A 813 -21.13 -16.75 10.99
C ARG A 813 -22.39 -17.50 10.55
N PHE A 814 -23.24 -16.88 9.74
CA PHE A 814 -24.47 -17.48 9.20
C PHE A 814 -24.22 -18.79 8.45
N LEU A 815 -23.11 -18.89 7.70
CA LEU A 815 -22.76 -20.09 6.95
C LEU A 815 -22.11 -21.19 7.81
N ARG A 816 -21.53 -20.86 8.96
CA ARG A 816 -20.76 -21.80 9.81
C ARG A 816 -21.46 -22.24 11.09
N ASP A 817 -22.24 -21.36 11.70
CA ASP A 817 -22.93 -21.58 12.97
C ASP A 817 -24.40 -21.90 12.71
N THR A 818 -24.75 -23.20 12.78
CA THR A 818 -26.11 -23.67 12.49
C THR A 818 -27.12 -23.14 13.50
N THR A 819 -26.75 -23.01 14.78
CA THR A 819 -27.64 -22.48 15.82
C THR A 819 -27.98 -21.01 15.58
N PHE A 820 -26.99 -20.21 15.21
CA PHE A 820 -27.20 -18.81 14.84
C PHE A 820 -28.05 -18.67 13.56
N ARG A 821 -27.78 -19.50 12.55
CA ARG A 821 -28.55 -19.52 11.30
C ARG A 821 -30.01 -19.86 11.55
N ASP A 822 -30.28 -20.94 12.28
CA ASP A 822 -31.64 -21.42 12.54
C ASP A 822 -32.41 -20.42 13.40
N LYS A 823 -31.74 -19.74 14.35
CA LYS A 823 -32.32 -18.62 15.12
C LYS A 823 -32.80 -17.51 14.18
N LEU A 824 -31.94 -17.03 13.28
CA LEU A 824 -32.29 -15.92 12.38
C LEU A 824 -33.38 -16.30 11.38
N ILE A 825 -33.35 -17.52 10.84
CA ILE A 825 -34.41 -18.02 9.94
C ILE A 825 -35.75 -18.13 10.67
N LYS A 826 -35.75 -18.54 11.95
CA LYS A 826 -36.95 -18.59 12.77
C LYS A 826 -37.53 -17.20 13.06
N GLU A 827 -36.67 -16.19 13.24
CA GLU A 827 -37.09 -14.80 13.40
C GLU A 827 -37.60 -14.19 12.08
N ASP A 828 -37.00 -14.58 10.96
CA ASP A 828 -37.29 -14.05 9.63
C ASP A 828 -36.94 -15.08 8.55
N SER A 829 -37.96 -15.72 7.97
CA SER A 829 -37.76 -16.81 7.00
C SER A 829 -37.09 -16.36 5.69
N GLU A 830 -37.01 -15.04 5.45
CA GLU A 830 -36.46 -14.42 4.25
C GLU A 830 -35.15 -13.66 4.54
N ILE A 831 -34.47 -14.02 5.64
CA ILE A 831 -33.28 -13.32 6.13
C ILE A 831 -32.12 -13.31 5.13
N ASP A 832 -31.90 -14.42 4.43
CA ASP A 832 -30.88 -14.56 3.38
C ASP A 832 -31.13 -13.58 2.23
N LYS A 833 -32.38 -13.47 1.77
CA LYS A 833 -32.78 -12.51 0.71
C LYS A 833 -32.65 -11.07 1.18
N LYS A 834 -32.91 -10.77 2.45
CA LYS A 834 -32.71 -9.43 3.03
C LYS A 834 -31.23 -9.08 3.16
N ILE A 835 -30.38 -10.03 3.57
CA ILE A 835 -28.91 -9.86 3.59
C ILE A 835 -28.40 -9.52 2.19
N MET A 836 -28.78 -10.31 1.18
CA MET A 836 -28.39 -10.08 -0.20
C MET A 836 -28.93 -8.75 -0.73
N TYR A 837 -30.18 -8.40 -0.42
CA TYR A 837 -30.77 -7.12 -0.81
C TYR A 837 -29.95 -5.93 -0.33
N VAL A 838 -29.55 -5.91 0.94
CA VAL A 838 -28.75 -4.80 1.50
C VAL A 838 -27.36 -4.76 0.87
N LEU A 839 -26.69 -5.91 0.71
CA LEU A 839 -25.38 -5.97 0.03
C LEU A 839 -25.45 -5.57 -1.45
N ASN A 840 -26.59 -5.81 -2.11
CA ASN A 840 -26.79 -5.39 -3.49
C ASN A 840 -26.88 -3.86 -3.67
N PHE A 841 -26.69 -3.07 -2.60
CA PHE A 841 -26.35 -1.66 -2.71
C PHE A 841 -25.01 -1.46 -3.44
N ILE A 842 -24.00 -2.31 -3.19
CA ILE A 842 -22.67 -2.18 -3.80
C ILE A 842 -22.49 -3.06 -5.05
N SER A 843 -23.41 -3.97 -5.35
CA SER A 843 -23.36 -4.87 -6.51
C SER A 843 -24.00 -4.26 -7.77
N GLY A 844 -23.78 -4.88 -8.93
CA GLY A 844 -24.23 -4.33 -10.21
C GLY A 844 -23.54 -3.01 -10.54
N THR A 845 -22.32 -2.84 -10.01
CA THR A 845 -21.47 -1.65 -10.17
C THR A 845 -20.08 -2.05 -10.67
N LYS A 846 -19.26 -1.12 -11.12
CA LYS A 846 -17.85 -1.41 -11.43
C LYS A 846 -17.07 -1.92 -10.20
N TYR A 847 -17.53 -1.58 -8.99
CA TYR A 847 -16.93 -2.07 -7.74
C TYR A 847 -17.23 -3.55 -7.49
N SER A 848 -18.44 -4.01 -7.83
CA SER A 848 -18.85 -5.41 -7.82
C SER A 848 -19.80 -5.67 -9.00
N PRO A 849 -19.28 -6.11 -10.16
CA PRO A 849 -20.05 -6.19 -11.41
C PRO A 849 -21.26 -7.10 -11.33
N ASP A 850 -21.12 -8.26 -10.68
CA ASP A 850 -22.19 -9.23 -10.55
C ASP A 850 -23.10 -8.91 -9.36
N MET A 851 -24.40 -9.16 -9.53
CA MET A 851 -25.37 -9.12 -8.43
C MET A 851 -25.16 -10.29 -7.48
N PHE A 852 -25.33 -10.08 -6.17
CA PHE A 852 -25.35 -11.16 -5.19
C PHE A 852 -26.73 -11.82 -5.18
N ASP A 853 -26.82 -12.97 -5.83
CA ASP A 853 -27.96 -13.89 -5.85
C ASP A 853 -27.77 -15.11 -4.93
N ASP A 854 -26.56 -15.26 -4.37
CA ASP A 854 -26.17 -16.33 -3.47
C ASP A 854 -25.18 -15.85 -2.38
N LEU A 855 -25.30 -16.40 -1.17
CA LEU A 855 -24.48 -16.00 -0.01
C LEU A 855 -23.01 -16.43 -0.12
N TYR A 856 -22.68 -17.49 -0.88
CA TYR A 856 -21.29 -17.89 -1.11
C TYR A 856 -20.60 -16.92 -2.07
N LYS A 857 -21.27 -16.47 -3.13
CA LYS A 857 -20.74 -15.42 -4.01
C LYS A 857 -20.46 -14.13 -3.23
N ALA A 858 -21.40 -13.71 -2.38
CA ALA A 858 -21.21 -12.55 -1.50
C ALA A 858 -20.01 -12.74 -0.56
N ARG A 859 -19.88 -13.90 0.08
CA ARG A 859 -18.72 -14.23 0.95
C ARG A 859 -17.39 -14.12 0.21
N ASP A 860 -17.32 -14.65 -1.01
CA ASP A 860 -16.08 -14.69 -1.78
C ASP A 860 -15.64 -13.28 -2.20
N PHE A 861 -16.59 -12.43 -2.61
CA PHE A 861 -16.34 -11.01 -2.83
C PHE A 861 -15.85 -10.32 -1.55
N LEU A 862 -16.58 -10.48 -0.44
CA LEU A 862 -16.27 -9.84 0.84
C LEU A 862 -14.90 -10.25 1.40
N TRP A 863 -14.49 -11.51 1.21
CA TRP A 863 -13.18 -11.98 1.62
C TRP A 863 -12.02 -11.21 0.97
N TYR A 864 -12.18 -10.82 -0.29
CA TYR A 864 -11.23 -9.98 -1.00
C TYR A 864 -11.40 -8.50 -0.62
N ALA A 865 -12.64 -8.00 -0.64
CA ALA A 865 -12.96 -6.60 -0.42
C ALA A 865 -12.59 -6.12 0.99
N ARG A 866 -12.67 -6.98 2.03
CA ARG A 866 -12.40 -6.60 3.42
C ARG A 866 -10.95 -6.22 3.74
N LYS A 867 -10.02 -6.48 2.83
CA LYS A 867 -8.60 -6.15 3.01
C LYS A 867 -8.43 -4.63 3.13
N TYR A 868 -7.65 -4.19 4.11
CA TYR A 868 -7.48 -2.76 4.42
C TYR A 868 -7.05 -1.94 3.19
N SER A 869 -6.02 -2.38 2.47
CA SER A 869 -5.54 -1.68 1.26
C SER A 869 -6.61 -1.57 0.18
N THR A 870 -7.42 -2.60 0.00
CA THR A 870 -8.51 -2.63 -0.99
C THR A 870 -9.63 -1.66 -0.62
N LEU A 871 -10.00 -1.59 0.67
CA LEU A 871 -11.03 -0.65 1.14
C LEU A 871 -10.56 0.80 1.05
N VAL A 872 -9.33 1.08 1.46
CA VAL A 872 -8.84 2.46 1.61
C VAL A 872 -8.39 3.08 0.28
N TYR A 873 -7.67 2.31 -0.54
CA TYR A 873 -7.04 2.83 -1.77
C TYR A 873 -7.69 2.32 -3.05
N GLY A 874 -8.62 1.36 -2.97
CA GLY A 874 -9.32 0.87 -4.15
C GLY A 874 -10.32 1.90 -4.70
N GLU A 875 -10.42 1.99 -6.02
CA GLU A 875 -11.44 2.79 -6.70
C GLU A 875 -12.84 2.35 -6.30
N LYS A 876 -13.72 3.33 -6.03
CA LYS A 876 -15.13 3.10 -5.73
C LYS A 876 -16.05 3.47 -6.89
N TYR A 877 -15.48 4.04 -7.97
CA TYR A 877 -16.16 4.34 -9.22
C TYR A 877 -17.46 5.15 -8.99
N GLU A 878 -18.58 4.70 -9.56
CA GLU A 878 -19.88 5.35 -9.43
C GLU A 878 -20.45 5.37 -7.99
N LEU A 879 -19.89 4.58 -7.06
CA LEU A 879 -20.33 4.62 -5.67
C LEU A 879 -19.95 5.94 -4.98
N GLU A 880 -18.92 6.66 -5.46
CA GLU A 880 -18.55 7.98 -4.92
C GLU A 880 -19.63 9.06 -5.19
N ASN A 881 -20.57 8.80 -6.10
CA ASN A 881 -21.71 9.67 -6.33
C ASN A 881 -22.91 9.32 -5.43
N ARG A 882 -22.77 8.31 -4.55
CA ARG A 882 -23.81 7.92 -3.60
C ARG A 882 -23.48 8.44 -2.21
N THR A 883 -24.53 8.82 -1.50
CA THR A 883 -24.47 9.36 -0.14
C THR A 883 -24.83 8.30 0.90
N PRO A 884 -24.46 8.49 2.17
CA PRO A 884 -24.99 7.66 3.26
C PRO A 884 -26.51 7.57 3.27
N TYR A 885 -27.22 8.66 2.94
CA TYR A 885 -28.67 8.64 2.85
C TYR A 885 -29.23 7.80 1.69
N ASP A 886 -28.47 7.56 0.61
CA ASP A 886 -28.87 6.63 -0.45
C ASP A 886 -28.92 5.18 0.04
N LEU A 887 -28.01 4.79 0.94
CA LEU A 887 -28.08 3.48 1.59
C LEU A 887 -29.31 3.38 2.51
N VAL A 888 -29.66 4.45 3.22
CA VAL A 888 -30.90 4.49 4.03
C VAL A 888 -32.12 4.29 3.12
N LYS A 889 -32.23 5.05 2.03
CA LYS A 889 -33.30 4.90 1.01
C LYS A 889 -33.37 3.47 0.48
N HIS A 890 -32.22 2.88 0.16
CA HIS A 890 -32.13 1.49 -0.31
C HIS A 890 -32.70 0.52 0.73
N ILE A 891 -32.28 0.61 1.99
CA ILE A 891 -32.75 -0.28 3.06
C ILE A 891 -34.26 -0.10 3.29
N THR A 892 -34.73 1.14 3.48
CA THR A 892 -36.12 1.43 3.84
C THR A 892 -37.13 1.19 2.71
N LYS A 893 -36.66 1.05 1.46
CA LYS A 893 -37.52 0.73 0.30
C LYS A 893 -38.17 -0.65 0.41
N LYS A 894 -37.52 -1.63 1.03
CA LYS A 894 -38.07 -2.99 1.21
C LYS A 894 -38.25 -3.43 2.66
N ILE A 895 -37.61 -2.74 3.61
CA ILE A 895 -37.66 -3.11 5.02
C ILE A 895 -38.30 -1.97 5.79
N ASN A 896 -39.42 -2.26 6.47
CA ASN A 896 -40.20 -1.26 7.19
C ASN A 896 -39.67 -1.02 8.62
N PHE A 897 -39.59 0.25 9.02
CA PHE A 897 -39.13 0.70 10.34
C PHE A 897 -40.11 1.73 10.92
N PRO A 898 -41.10 1.35 11.77
CA PRO A 898 -41.98 2.28 12.47
C PRO A 898 -41.25 3.26 13.41
N GLU A 899 -39.99 2.97 13.74
CA GLU A 899 -39.10 3.83 14.51
C GLU A 899 -38.66 5.08 13.75
N ILE A 900 -38.78 5.09 12.42
CA ILE A 900 -38.28 6.15 11.53
C ILE A 900 -39.47 6.95 10.97
N GLY A 901 -39.36 8.27 10.91
CA GLY A 901 -40.32 9.11 10.20
C GLY A 901 -39.79 10.49 9.84
N THR A 902 -40.32 11.10 8.79
CA THR A 902 -39.97 12.47 8.39
C THR A 902 -40.86 13.46 9.14
N VAL A 903 -40.26 14.53 9.67
CA VAL A 903 -40.98 15.58 10.44
C VAL A 903 -40.76 16.95 9.82
N ARG A 904 -41.76 17.84 9.94
CA ARG A 904 -41.66 19.26 9.53
C ARG A 904 -41.23 20.19 10.66
N LYS A 905 -41.35 19.74 11.92
CA LYS A 905 -41.00 20.50 13.11
C LYS A 905 -39.74 19.91 13.75
N TYR A 906 -38.66 20.68 13.67
CA TYR A 906 -37.36 20.31 14.22
C TYR A 906 -37.28 20.59 15.71
N VAL A 907 -36.75 19.64 16.48
CA VAL A 907 -36.40 19.85 17.88
C VAL A 907 -34.96 19.38 18.09
N ASN A 908 -34.03 20.32 18.27
CA ASN A 908 -32.66 19.96 18.60
C ASN A 908 -32.58 19.43 20.04
N SER A 909 -32.41 18.11 20.19
CA SER A 909 -32.24 17.50 21.51
C SER A 909 -30.82 17.60 22.07
N MET A 910 -29.84 17.94 21.21
CA MET A 910 -28.41 17.93 21.51
C MET A 910 -27.81 19.32 21.79
N ASP A 911 -28.28 20.38 21.10
CA ASP A 911 -27.92 21.78 21.33
C ASP A 911 -28.64 22.36 22.56
N LYS A 912 -28.26 21.84 23.73
CA LYS A 912 -28.80 22.19 25.05
C LYS A 912 -27.69 22.48 26.05
N GLY A 913 -28.07 23.15 27.14
CA GLY A 913 -27.19 23.54 28.24
C GLY A 913 -26.29 24.72 27.89
N ASN A 914 -25.42 25.12 28.81
CA ASN A 914 -24.44 26.20 28.59
C ASN A 914 -23.08 25.81 29.15
N GLY A 915 -22.07 25.68 28.29
CA GLY A 915 -20.74 25.23 28.69
C GLY A 915 -20.11 26.08 29.78
N ARG A 916 -20.38 27.40 29.81
CA ARG A 916 -19.79 28.31 30.82
C ARG A 916 -20.46 28.12 32.17
N GLN A 917 -21.77 27.89 32.18
CA GLN A 917 -22.51 27.52 33.37
C GLN A 917 -21.99 26.19 33.93
N VAL A 918 -21.83 25.16 33.09
CA VAL A 918 -21.32 23.84 33.50
C VAL A 918 -19.91 23.94 34.05
N PHE A 919 -19.03 24.67 33.37
CA PHE A 919 -17.66 24.94 33.82
C PHE A 919 -17.64 25.65 35.20
N GLU A 920 -18.45 26.68 35.39
CA GLU A 920 -18.56 27.37 36.69
C GLU A 920 -19.20 26.51 37.78
N TYR A 921 -20.11 25.61 37.41
CA TYR A 921 -20.77 24.65 38.30
C TYR A 921 -19.77 23.63 38.84
N ILE A 922 -18.99 23.00 37.95
CA ILE A 922 -17.99 21.99 38.34
C ILE A 922 -16.90 22.62 39.22
N LEU A 923 -16.50 23.87 38.98
CA LEU A 923 -15.56 24.58 39.85
C LEU A 923 -16.17 25.04 41.20
N SER A 924 -17.41 24.65 41.51
CA SER A 924 -18.13 25.09 42.73
C SER A 924 -18.46 23.92 43.66
N GLN A 925 -18.23 24.14 44.96
CA GLN A 925 -18.43 23.14 46.01
C GLN A 925 -19.77 23.27 46.74
N SER A 926 -20.29 24.49 46.92
CA SER A 926 -21.56 24.71 47.63
C SER A 926 -22.75 24.80 46.68
N VAL A 927 -23.92 24.40 47.19
CA VAL A 927 -25.21 24.50 46.51
C VAL A 927 -25.49 25.93 46.03
N ASP A 928 -25.24 26.94 46.87
CA ASP A 928 -25.43 28.35 46.50
C ASP A 928 -24.55 28.80 45.33
N LYS A 929 -23.28 28.39 45.30
CA LYS A 929 -22.35 28.76 44.22
C LYS A 929 -22.71 28.06 42.91
N ARG A 930 -23.24 26.83 43.00
CA ARG A 930 -23.77 26.06 41.86
C ARG A 930 -25.06 26.68 41.33
N LEU A 931 -25.99 27.06 42.20
CA LEU A 931 -27.19 27.80 41.81
C LEU A 931 -26.83 29.13 41.14
N LYS A 932 -25.84 29.83 41.68
CA LYS A 932 -25.33 31.08 41.11
C LYS A 932 -24.77 30.90 39.70
N SER A 933 -24.23 29.74 39.31
CA SER A 933 -23.76 29.54 37.94
C SER A 933 -24.91 29.56 36.92
N TYR A 934 -26.09 29.03 37.28
CA TYR A 934 -27.31 29.15 36.46
C TYR A 934 -27.77 30.62 36.36
N VAL A 935 -27.92 31.28 37.51
CA VAL A 935 -28.37 32.68 37.59
C VAL A 935 -27.43 33.65 36.86
N ASN A 936 -26.13 33.34 36.83
CA ASN A 936 -25.13 34.10 36.10
C ASN A 936 -25.43 34.16 34.59
N VAL A 937 -26.04 33.13 33.99
CA VAL A 937 -26.39 33.14 32.56
C VAL A 937 -27.39 34.26 32.28
N PHE A 938 -28.48 34.31 33.05
CA PHE A 938 -29.53 35.32 32.92
C PHE A 938 -29.02 36.72 33.24
N SER A 939 -28.36 36.88 34.40
CA SER A 939 -27.90 38.19 34.88
C SER A 939 -26.76 38.81 34.07
N ARG A 940 -25.93 38.00 33.39
CA ARG A 940 -24.89 38.51 32.48
C ARG A 940 -25.49 39.00 31.17
N LEU A 941 -26.50 38.31 30.65
CA LEU A 941 -27.16 38.72 29.42
C LEU A 941 -27.74 40.14 29.55
N MET A 942 -28.35 40.44 30.70
CA MET A 942 -28.88 41.78 31.03
C MET A 942 -27.81 42.88 31.13
N LYS A 943 -26.53 42.50 31.21
CA LYS A 943 -25.39 43.42 31.44
C LYS A 943 -24.43 43.50 30.25
N CYS A 944 -24.59 42.64 29.25
CA CYS A 944 -23.75 42.65 28.06
C CYS A 944 -24.46 43.28 26.87
N SER A 945 -23.68 43.81 25.93
CA SER A 945 -24.20 44.20 24.62
C SER A 945 -24.68 42.95 23.88
N ILE A 946 -25.99 42.88 23.61
CA ILE A 946 -26.59 41.81 22.81
C ILE A 946 -26.58 42.18 21.33
N PRO A 947 -26.53 41.20 20.40
CA PRO A 947 -26.47 41.48 18.96
C PRO A 947 -27.62 42.36 18.49
N GLN A 948 -27.33 43.41 17.72
CA GLN A 948 -28.32 44.32 17.12
C GLN A 948 -28.18 44.34 15.58
N PRO A 949 -28.60 43.27 14.87
CA PRO A 949 -28.38 43.15 13.42
C PRO A 949 -29.27 44.12 12.65
N ASN A 950 -28.76 44.69 11.55
CA ASN A 950 -29.55 45.60 10.71
C ASN A 950 -30.61 44.86 9.88
N ASN A 951 -30.31 43.66 9.37
CA ASN A 951 -31.23 42.86 8.56
C ASN A 951 -32.17 42.03 9.45
N LEU A 952 -33.46 41.99 9.11
CA LEU A 952 -34.50 41.25 9.84
C LEU A 952 -34.17 39.75 9.99
N PHE A 953 -33.59 39.12 8.98
CA PHE A 953 -33.22 37.71 9.03
C PHE A 953 -32.25 37.39 10.17
N PHE A 954 -31.24 38.24 10.38
CA PHE A 954 -30.27 38.06 11.45
C PHE A 954 -30.84 38.46 12.82
N VAL A 955 -31.86 39.32 12.86
CA VAL A 955 -32.63 39.60 14.08
C VAL A 955 -33.33 38.31 14.55
N TYR A 956 -33.98 37.58 13.64
CA TYR A 956 -34.54 36.26 13.94
C TYR A 956 -33.47 35.30 14.48
N TYR A 957 -32.34 35.17 13.79
CA TYR A 957 -31.24 34.32 14.24
C TYR A 957 -30.78 34.63 15.67
N ALA A 958 -30.56 35.91 15.98
CA ALA A 958 -30.13 36.35 17.30
C ALA A 958 -31.18 36.01 18.38
N ALA A 959 -32.45 36.31 18.12
CA ALA A 959 -33.55 36.07 19.05
C ALA A 959 -33.77 34.57 19.30
N GLN A 960 -33.85 33.76 18.23
CA GLN A 960 -34.03 32.31 18.30
C GLN A 960 -32.88 31.63 19.05
N SER A 961 -31.62 32.01 18.72
CA SER A 961 -30.43 31.45 19.37
C SER A 961 -30.39 31.75 20.88
N LEU A 962 -30.72 32.99 21.27
CA LEU A 962 -30.75 33.40 22.68
C LEU A 962 -31.90 32.71 23.43
N GLU A 963 -33.12 32.69 22.89
CA GLU A 963 -34.26 32.04 23.52
C GLU A 963 -34.01 30.56 23.76
N ARG A 964 -33.49 29.84 22.75
CA ARG A 964 -33.20 28.41 22.85
C ARG A 964 -32.21 28.11 23.97
N ASN A 965 -31.09 28.85 24.01
CA ASN A 965 -30.06 28.69 25.02
C ASN A 965 -30.58 28.98 26.44
N LEU A 966 -31.35 30.07 26.62
CA LEU A 966 -31.87 30.46 27.94
C LEU A 966 -32.93 29.49 28.45
N SER A 967 -33.85 29.09 27.57
CA SER A 967 -34.90 28.13 27.91
C SER A 967 -34.29 26.79 28.35
N SER A 968 -33.23 26.35 27.68
CA SER A 968 -32.52 25.13 28.09
C SER A 968 -31.89 25.25 29.48
N VAL A 969 -31.16 26.35 29.75
CA VAL A 969 -30.52 26.56 31.06
C VAL A 969 -31.56 26.72 32.18
N TYR A 970 -32.70 27.34 31.88
CA TYR A 970 -33.81 27.49 32.81
C TYR A 970 -34.40 26.15 33.22
N ASN A 971 -34.67 25.26 32.26
CA ASN A 971 -35.18 23.92 32.54
C ASN A 971 -34.20 23.11 33.40
N ASP A 972 -32.89 23.17 33.11
CA ASP A 972 -31.86 22.52 33.92
C ASP A 972 -31.79 23.11 35.35
N MET A 973 -31.99 24.42 35.49
CA MET A 973 -32.04 25.09 36.79
C MET A 973 -33.26 24.68 37.61
N LEU A 974 -34.45 24.56 36.99
CA LEU A 974 -35.66 24.11 37.68
C LEU A 974 -35.51 22.68 38.22
N GLN A 975 -34.94 21.78 37.42
CA GLN A 975 -34.64 20.43 37.89
C GLN A 975 -33.66 20.46 39.07
N PHE A 976 -32.61 21.28 38.99
CA PHE A 976 -31.67 21.46 40.09
C PHE A 976 -32.33 22.01 41.36
N LEU A 977 -33.21 23.01 41.25
CA LEU A 977 -33.95 23.56 42.41
C LEU A 977 -34.84 22.51 43.06
N THR A 978 -35.55 21.72 42.24
CA THR A 978 -36.39 20.61 42.69
C THR A 978 -35.56 19.57 43.46
N ASP A 979 -34.43 19.14 42.88
CA ASP A 979 -33.50 18.18 43.47
C ASP A 979 -32.89 18.66 44.80
N GLN A 980 -32.82 19.98 45.02
CA GLN A 980 -32.25 20.58 46.23
C GLN A 980 -33.33 21.05 47.23
N GLY A 981 -34.62 20.91 46.91
CA GLY A 981 -35.73 21.38 47.76
C GLY A 981 -35.79 22.90 47.92
N ILE A 982 -35.33 23.67 46.91
CA ILE A 982 -35.31 25.14 46.93
C ILE A 982 -36.55 25.67 46.19
N SER A 983 -37.25 26.66 46.76
CA SER A 983 -38.42 27.29 46.10
C SER A 983 -38.07 27.94 44.75
N HIS A 984 -38.93 27.73 43.76
CA HIS A 984 -38.75 28.22 42.39
C HIS A 984 -39.05 29.72 42.22
N GLU A 985 -39.92 30.30 43.07
CA GLU A 985 -40.57 31.60 42.84
C GLU A 985 -39.58 32.74 42.53
N LYS A 986 -38.51 32.85 43.31
CA LYS A 986 -37.47 33.88 43.13
C LYS A 986 -36.74 33.74 41.80
N TYR A 987 -36.42 32.52 41.40
CA TYR A 987 -35.56 32.25 40.24
C TYR A 987 -36.36 32.28 38.93
N GLU A 988 -37.63 31.87 38.99
CA GLU A 988 -38.59 32.04 37.91
C GLU A 988 -38.81 33.53 37.58
N LYS A 989 -38.95 34.40 38.58
CA LYS A 989 -39.01 35.86 38.39
C LYS A 989 -37.77 36.41 37.66
N ILE A 990 -36.57 35.91 37.96
CA ILE A 990 -35.33 36.33 37.28
C ILE A 990 -35.33 35.91 35.81
N TYR A 991 -35.75 34.66 35.52
CA TYR A 991 -35.86 34.15 34.16
C TYR A 991 -36.91 34.93 33.37
N GLN A 992 -38.11 35.09 33.91
CA GLN A 992 -39.19 35.86 33.28
C GLN A 992 -38.75 37.29 32.97
N HIS A 993 -38.09 37.97 33.92
CA HIS A 993 -37.54 39.30 33.68
C HIS A 993 -36.53 39.34 32.51
N THR A 994 -35.68 38.32 32.40
CA THR A 994 -34.70 38.19 31.30
C THR A 994 -35.39 37.92 29.96
N MET A 995 -36.43 37.10 29.94
CA MET A 995 -37.22 36.84 28.74
C MET A 995 -38.01 38.08 28.30
N SER A 996 -38.60 38.83 29.24
CA SER A 996 -39.27 40.10 28.93
C SER A 996 -38.31 41.15 28.38
N PHE A 997 -37.04 41.17 28.84
CA PHE A 997 -36.01 42.01 28.24
C PHE A 997 -35.72 41.63 26.79
N LEU A 998 -35.54 40.34 26.49
CA LEU A 998 -35.35 39.88 25.12
C LEU A 998 -36.54 40.18 24.22
N GLU A 999 -37.75 39.96 24.73
CA GLU A 999 -38.99 40.28 24.04
C GLU A 999 -39.05 41.78 23.71
N HIS A 1000 -38.77 42.66 24.68
CA HIS A 1000 -38.74 44.10 24.45
C HIS A 1000 -37.71 44.51 23.38
N VAL A 1001 -36.53 43.88 23.37
CA VAL A 1001 -35.46 44.23 22.43
C VAL A 1001 -35.73 43.72 21.01
N TYR A 1002 -36.12 42.45 20.87
CA TYR A 1002 -36.21 41.81 19.56
C TYR A 1002 -37.61 41.84 18.94
N ARG A 1003 -38.69 41.78 19.73
CA ARG A 1003 -40.05 41.80 19.17
C ARG A 1003 -40.35 43.11 18.46
N LYS A 1004 -39.98 44.24 19.06
CA LYS A 1004 -40.10 45.56 18.42
C LYS A 1004 -39.35 45.61 17.08
N GLN A 1005 -38.18 44.98 16.99
CA GLN A 1005 -37.41 44.95 15.75
C GLN A 1005 -38.06 44.05 14.69
N ILE A 1006 -38.60 42.90 15.08
CA ILE A 1006 -39.30 41.98 14.18
C ILE A 1006 -40.59 42.63 13.64
N GLU A 1007 -41.32 43.37 14.47
CA GLU A 1007 -42.57 44.03 14.07
C GLU A 1007 -42.36 45.28 13.21
N THR A 1008 -41.20 45.96 13.33
CA THR A 1008 -40.96 47.26 12.67
C THR A 1008 -40.04 47.17 11.45
N LYS A 1009 -39.15 46.18 11.38
CA LYS A 1009 -38.26 46.00 10.23
C LYS A 1009 -38.98 45.26 9.11
N THR A 1010 -38.68 45.63 7.87
CA THR A 1010 -39.14 44.92 6.68
C THR A 1010 -38.06 43.97 6.18
N GLU A 1011 -38.48 42.96 5.43
CA GLU A 1011 -37.62 42.04 4.72
C GLU A 1011 -36.67 42.80 3.79
N LYS A 1012 -35.38 42.45 3.84
CA LYS A 1012 -34.35 43.02 2.97
C LYS A 1012 -33.53 41.90 2.37
N LYS A 1013 -33.27 42.00 1.06
CA LYS A 1013 -32.46 41.05 0.31
C LYS A 1013 -31.08 40.94 0.95
N ILE A 1014 -30.64 39.70 1.15
CA ILE A 1014 -29.26 39.37 1.51
C ILE A 1014 -28.55 39.00 0.22
N GLU A 1015 -27.53 39.77 -0.13
CA GLU A 1015 -26.70 39.52 -1.30
C GLU A 1015 -25.62 38.49 -0.97
N TYR A 1016 -25.45 37.52 -1.87
CA TYR A 1016 -24.39 36.53 -1.83
C TYR A 1016 -24.01 36.15 -3.26
N GLN A 1017 -22.76 35.78 -3.46
CA GLN A 1017 -22.24 35.31 -4.74
C GLN A 1017 -22.04 33.80 -4.68
N LEU A 1018 -22.49 33.10 -5.71
CA LEU A 1018 -22.23 31.66 -5.89
C LEU A 1018 -21.44 31.49 -7.18
N ASP A 1019 -20.19 31.06 -7.02
CA ASP A 1019 -19.25 30.90 -8.12
C ASP A 1019 -19.68 29.80 -9.09
N THR A 1020 -20.31 28.73 -8.58
CA THR A 1020 -20.79 27.58 -9.37
C THR A 1020 -22.03 26.94 -8.72
N ASP A 1021 -22.62 25.95 -9.38
CA ASP A 1021 -23.80 25.21 -8.87
C ASP A 1021 -23.45 23.99 -7.99
N PHE A 1022 -22.16 23.64 -7.84
CA PHE A 1022 -21.66 22.56 -6.97
C PHE A 1022 -22.39 21.20 -7.09
N ILE A 1023 -22.73 20.81 -8.32
CA ILE A 1023 -23.47 19.57 -8.62
C ILE A 1023 -22.63 18.33 -8.30
N ASP A 1024 -21.35 18.34 -8.68
CA ASP A 1024 -20.45 17.20 -8.53
C ASP A 1024 -19.38 17.45 -7.45
N LEU A 1025 -19.04 16.37 -6.74
CA LEU A 1025 -17.90 16.33 -5.82
C LEU A 1025 -16.60 16.25 -6.63
N LYS A 1026 -15.79 17.32 -6.64
CA LYS A 1026 -14.51 17.33 -7.37
C LYS A 1026 -13.37 16.85 -6.48
N GLN A 1027 -12.73 15.75 -6.87
CA GLN A 1027 -11.52 15.31 -6.20
C GLN A 1027 -10.35 16.27 -6.51
N PRO A 1028 -9.40 16.47 -5.58
CA PRO A 1028 -8.23 17.31 -5.84
C PRO A 1028 -7.39 16.75 -7.00
N GLU A 1029 -6.81 17.64 -7.80
CA GLU A 1029 -5.91 17.28 -8.91
C GLU A 1029 -4.48 16.95 -8.44
N TYR A 1030 -4.29 16.88 -7.12
CA TYR A 1030 -3.03 16.63 -6.45
C TYR A 1030 -3.16 15.55 -5.37
N SER A 1031 -2.03 14.94 -5.05
CA SER A 1031 -1.84 13.92 -4.00
C SER A 1031 -0.63 14.29 -3.14
N ASP A 1032 -0.35 13.51 -2.09
CA ASP A 1032 0.84 13.68 -1.26
C ASP A 1032 2.12 13.71 -2.12
N GLU A 1033 2.15 12.88 -3.16
CA GLU A 1033 3.24 12.78 -4.14
C GLU A 1033 3.38 14.06 -4.96
N THR A 1034 2.29 14.78 -5.23
CA THR A 1034 2.33 15.99 -6.07
C THR A 1034 3.23 17.07 -5.47
N PHE A 1035 3.36 17.12 -4.14
CA PHE A 1035 4.26 18.05 -3.45
C PHE A 1035 5.75 17.75 -3.64
N LEU A 1036 6.11 16.61 -4.25
CA LEU A 1036 7.48 16.36 -4.70
C LEU A 1036 7.80 17.07 -6.03
N PHE A 1037 6.81 17.72 -6.68
CA PHE A 1037 6.96 18.40 -7.98
C PHE A 1037 6.60 19.89 -7.87
N PRO A 1038 7.56 20.73 -7.46
CA PRO A 1038 7.33 22.17 -7.35
C PRO A 1038 6.78 22.80 -8.63
N ARG A 1039 7.25 22.37 -9.81
CA ARG A 1039 6.71 22.83 -11.12
C ARG A 1039 5.21 22.53 -11.27
N LYS A 1040 4.79 21.29 -11.01
CA LYS A 1040 3.37 20.89 -11.10
C LYS A 1040 2.52 21.61 -10.05
N VAL A 1041 3.05 21.82 -8.85
CA VAL A 1041 2.36 22.65 -7.84
C VAL A 1041 2.19 24.08 -8.34
N LEU A 1042 3.23 24.68 -8.93
CA LEU A 1042 3.17 26.04 -9.47
C LEU A 1042 2.10 26.20 -10.58
N GLU A 1043 1.93 25.17 -11.42
CA GLU A 1043 0.86 25.09 -12.45
C GLU A 1043 -0.52 25.01 -11.79
N LEU A 1044 -0.71 24.13 -10.80
CA LEU A 1044 -1.99 23.96 -10.11
C LEU A 1044 -2.41 25.19 -9.30
N LEU A 1045 -1.45 26.02 -8.87
CA LEU A 1045 -1.67 27.28 -8.17
C LEU A 1045 -2.21 28.41 -9.07
N GLU A 1046 -2.36 28.20 -10.38
CA GLU A 1046 -2.96 29.19 -11.29
C GLU A 1046 -4.49 29.21 -11.24
N ASN A 1047 -5.12 28.24 -10.57
CA ASN A 1047 -6.57 28.17 -10.44
C ASN A 1047 -7.14 29.20 -9.45
N GLU A 1048 -8.28 29.82 -9.79
CA GLU A 1048 -8.94 30.83 -8.94
C GLU A 1048 -9.59 30.22 -7.69
N SER A 1049 -9.48 30.92 -6.55
CA SER A 1049 -10.13 30.53 -5.29
C SER A 1049 -11.65 30.62 -5.40
N ILE A 1050 -12.34 29.64 -4.80
CA ILE A 1050 -13.80 29.55 -4.75
C ILE A 1050 -14.28 29.82 -3.31
N ASP A 1051 -15.37 30.56 -3.16
CA ASP A 1051 -15.95 30.86 -1.85
C ASP A 1051 -16.79 29.69 -1.29
N ASP A 1052 -16.64 29.40 0.01
CA ASP A 1052 -17.44 28.39 0.73
C ASP A 1052 -18.59 29.08 1.50
N LEU A 1053 -19.83 28.88 1.05
CA LEU A 1053 -21.03 29.38 1.72
C LEU A 1053 -21.78 28.32 2.55
N SER A 1054 -21.20 27.14 2.78
CA SER A 1054 -21.87 26.01 3.42
C SER A 1054 -22.29 26.29 4.88
N GLU A 1055 -21.46 27.01 5.64
CA GLU A 1055 -21.79 27.39 7.02
C GLU A 1055 -22.97 28.37 7.07
N TYR A 1056 -23.00 29.36 6.15
CA TYR A 1056 -24.12 30.28 6.02
C TYR A 1056 -25.41 29.56 5.62
N LYS A 1057 -25.33 28.62 4.67
CA LYS A 1057 -26.46 27.77 4.29
C LYS A 1057 -27.00 27.02 5.51
N HIS A 1058 -26.13 26.41 6.32
CA HIS A 1058 -26.56 25.70 7.53
C HIS A 1058 -27.25 26.62 8.56
N ILE A 1059 -26.74 27.85 8.75
CA ILE A 1059 -27.41 28.87 9.58
C ILE A 1059 -28.80 29.21 9.02
N ILE A 1060 -28.91 29.41 7.72
CA ILE A 1060 -30.18 29.70 7.04
C ILE A 1060 -31.19 28.58 7.27
N GLU A 1061 -30.79 27.33 7.07
CA GLU A 1061 -31.67 26.17 7.29
C GLU A 1061 -32.13 26.08 8.75
N THR A 1062 -31.25 26.38 9.71
CA THR A 1062 -31.60 26.40 11.15
C THR A 1062 -32.67 27.45 11.45
N ILE A 1063 -32.56 28.65 10.87
CA ILE A 1063 -33.53 29.74 11.05
C ILE A 1063 -34.89 29.36 10.43
N LEU A 1064 -34.87 28.74 9.25
CA LEU A 1064 -36.08 28.32 8.52
C LEU A 1064 -36.84 27.17 9.20
N LEU A 1065 -36.14 26.35 9.98
CA LEU A 1065 -36.69 25.20 10.72
C LEU A 1065 -37.13 25.54 12.15
N ASP A 1066 -36.84 26.75 12.63
CA ASP A 1066 -37.14 27.14 14.01
C ASP A 1066 -38.66 27.22 14.28
N ILE A 1067 -39.08 26.72 15.44
CA ILE A 1067 -40.49 26.64 15.85
C ILE A 1067 -40.76 27.36 17.18
N SER A 1068 -39.79 28.16 17.65
CA SER A 1068 -39.83 28.87 18.94
C SER A 1068 -40.78 30.08 18.91
N SER A 1069 -40.77 30.91 19.95
CA SER A 1069 -41.62 32.11 19.98
C SER A 1069 -41.21 33.14 18.92
N TYR A 1070 -39.97 33.04 18.44
CA TYR A 1070 -39.41 33.83 17.33
C TYR A 1070 -39.35 33.08 16.00
N LYS A 1071 -40.24 32.10 15.76
CA LYS A 1071 -40.37 31.51 14.41
C LYS A 1071 -40.68 32.59 13.37
N LEU A 1072 -40.21 32.39 12.14
CA LEU A 1072 -40.57 33.28 11.03
C LEU A 1072 -42.09 33.23 10.81
N ASN A 1073 -42.70 34.40 10.58
CA ASN A 1073 -44.07 34.45 10.07
C ASN A 1073 -44.09 33.99 8.59
N ASP A 1074 -45.28 33.67 8.07
CA ASP A 1074 -45.40 33.06 6.75
C ASP A 1074 -44.86 33.97 5.62
N LYS A 1075 -45.06 35.28 5.74
CA LYS A 1075 -44.59 36.30 4.79
C LYS A 1075 -43.06 36.37 4.73
N ASP A 1076 -42.41 36.54 5.88
CA ASP A 1076 -40.95 36.61 5.98
C ASP A 1076 -40.32 35.29 5.49
N ARG A 1077 -40.94 34.17 5.85
CA ARG A 1077 -40.46 32.84 5.48
C ARG A 1077 -40.49 32.61 3.97
N GLU A 1078 -41.56 33.01 3.29
CA GLU A 1078 -41.69 32.92 1.84
C GLU A 1078 -40.62 33.79 1.14
N TYR A 1079 -40.46 35.04 1.61
CA TYR A 1079 -39.44 35.95 1.08
C TYR A 1079 -38.02 35.38 1.17
N TYR A 1080 -37.62 34.86 2.34
CA TYR A 1080 -36.26 34.35 2.52
C TYR A 1080 -36.02 32.99 1.85
N LEU A 1081 -37.07 32.18 1.65
CA LEU A 1081 -36.95 31.00 0.79
C LEU A 1081 -36.63 31.39 -0.65
N GLU A 1082 -37.30 32.40 -1.20
CA GLU A 1082 -37.00 32.90 -2.54
C GLU A 1082 -35.60 33.53 -2.60
N ASN A 1083 -35.23 34.34 -1.60
CA ASN A 1083 -33.90 34.96 -1.54
C ASN A 1083 -32.76 33.90 -1.56
N PHE A 1084 -32.94 32.79 -0.84
CA PHE A 1084 -31.91 31.76 -0.69
C PHE A 1084 -32.11 30.52 -1.58
N ASP A 1085 -33.08 30.49 -2.50
CA ASP A 1085 -33.41 29.31 -3.31
C ASP A 1085 -32.19 28.70 -4.01
N LYS A 1086 -31.37 29.54 -4.65
CA LYS A 1086 -30.15 29.09 -5.33
C LYS A 1086 -29.18 28.40 -4.35
N LEU A 1087 -28.87 29.03 -3.21
CA LEU A 1087 -27.98 28.46 -2.19
C LEU A 1087 -28.54 27.19 -1.54
N LEU A 1088 -29.84 27.17 -1.24
CA LEU A 1088 -30.51 26.05 -0.59
C LEU A 1088 -30.51 24.78 -1.46
N ARG A 1089 -30.46 24.92 -2.79
CA ARG A 1089 -30.37 23.80 -3.75
C ARG A 1089 -28.95 23.24 -3.93
N THR A 1090 -27.91 23.97 -3.54
CA THR A 1090 -26.51 23.50 -3.69
C THR A 1090 -26.19 22.37 -2.72
N ASN A 1091 -25.25 21.49 -3.05
CA ASN A 1091 -24.78 20.47 -2.11
C ASN A 1091 -23.68 21.06 -1.19
N SER A 1092 -23.90 21.01 0.13
CA SER A 1092 -23.00 21.63 1.12
C SER A 1092 -21.61 20.98 1.14
N LEU A 1093 -21.56 19.65 1.01
CA LEU A 1093 -20.30 18.90 0.95
C LEU A 1093 -19.50 19.28 -0.29
N ASN A 1094 -20.14 19.29 -1.47
CA ASN A 1094 -19.46 19.61 -2.73
C ASN A 1094 -18.89 21.03 -2.72
N MET A 1095 -19.66 22.01 -2.22
CA MET A 1095 -19.20 23.39 -2.08
C MET A 1095 -17.97 23.49 -1.17
N LYS A 1096 -18.06 22.89 0.03
CA LYS A 1096 -16.96 22.89 1.01
C LYS A 1096 -15.70 22.20 0.47
N ASN A 1097 -15.86 21.02 -0.12
CA ASN A 1097 -14.75 20.24 -0.70
C ASN A 1097 -14.07 21.00 -1.84
N ASN A 1098 -14.83 21.54 -2.79
CA ASN A 1098 -14.26 22.19 -3.97
C ASN A 1098 -13.49 23.47 -3.60
N SER A 1099 -14.00 24.27 -2.64
CA SER A 1099 -13.26 25.42 -2.10
C SER A 1099 -11.99 24.98 -1.35
N SER A 1100 -12.04 23.86 -0.64
CA SER A 1100 -10.96 23.40 0.22
C SER A 1100 -9.78 22.78 -0.55
N ASN A 1101 -10.02 22.20 -1.73
CA ASN A 1101 -8.96 21.69 -2.60
C ASN A 1101 -7.89 22.78 -2.88
N ILE A 1102 -8.30 24.00 -3.23
CA ILE A 1102 -7.34 25.07 -3.58
C ILE A 1102 -6.64 25.60 -2.33
N LYS A 1103 -7.40 25.88 -1.27
CA LYS A 1103 -6.86 26.36 0.01
C LYS A 1103 -5.86 25.40 0.63
N THR A 1104 -6.11 24.10 0.50
CA THR A 1104 -5.20 23.06 0.99
C THR A 1104 -3.91 23.01 0.19
N LEU A 1105 -3.99 23.10 -1.14
CA LEU A 1105 -2.79 23.18 -1.98
C LEU A 1105 -1.91 24.37 -1.56
N LEU A 1106 -2.51 25.56 -1.39
CA LEU A 1106 -1.82 26.76 -0.92
C LEU A 1106 -1.17 26.55 0.45
N PHE A 1107 -1.93 26.05 1.42
CA PHE A 1107 -1.48 25.81 2.78
C PHE A 1107 -0.30 24.82 2.82
N MET A 1108 -0.46 23.64 2.21
CA MET A 1108 0.55 22.58 2.22
C MET A 1108 1.83 23.00 1.48
N SER A 1109 1.70 23.69 0.34
CA SER A 1109 2.85 24.21 -0.40
C SER A 1109 3.68 25.18 0.44
N SER A 1110 3.01 26.02 1.25
CA SER A 1110 3.68 26.94 2.17
C SER A 1110 4.47 26.20 3.24
N GLU A 1111 3.87 25.20 3.89
CA GLU A 1111 4.48 24.50 5.02
C GLU A 1111 5.64 23.59 4.60
N ILE A 1112 5.57 23.02 3.40
CA ILE A 1112 6.60 22.14 2.85
C ILE A 1112 7.76 22.96 2.26
N TYR A 1113 7.50 23.83 1.28
CA TYR A 1113 8.58 24.43 0.50
C TYR A 1113 9.36 25.52 1.23
N LYS A 1114 8.79 26.11 2.30
CA LYS A 1114 9.59 26.96 3.21
C LYS A 1114 10.69 26.17 3.91
N LYS A 1115 10.42 24.91 4.31
CA LYS A 1115 11.41 24.04 4.97
C LYS A 1115 12.40 23.49 3.95
N ASP A 1116 11.91 23.04 2.79
CA ASP A 1116 12.78 22.53 1.72
C ASP A 1116 13.75 23.60 1.23
N LYS A 1117 13.27 24.84 1.04
CA LYS A 1117 14.12 25.98 0.69
C LYS A 1117 15.21 26.19 1.74
N ALA A 1118 14.85 26.25 3.03
CA ALA A 1118 15.82 26.49 4.10
C ALA A 1118 16.86 25.36 4.20
N GLU A 1119 16.47 24.10 4.03
CA GLU A 1119 17.41 22.97 4.02
C GLU A 1119 18.34 23.03 2.79
N LEU A 1120 17.80 23.36 1.62
CA LEU A 1120 18.57 23.43 0.39
C LEU A 1120 19.58 24.59 0.40
N GLU A 1121 19.19 25.76 0.92
CA GLU A 1121 20.10 26.91 1.12
C GLU A 1121 21.25 26.58 2.08
N LEU A 1122 21.01 25.77 3.11
CA LEU A 1122 22.06 25.32 4.04
C LEU A 1122 23.06 24.36 3.37
N LYS A 1123 22.62 23.57 2.39
CA LYS A 1123 23.45 22.58 1.69
C LYS A 1123 24.24 23.15 0.52
N LEU A 1124 23.74 24.21 -0.13
CA LEU A 1124 24.44 24.90 -1.22
C LEU A 1124 25.54 25.82 -0.65
N GLN A 1125 26.81 25.41 -0.77
CA GLN A 1125 27.94 26.28 -0.43
C GLN A 1125 28.13 27.37 -1.50
N LYS A 1126 28.70 28.52 -1.11
CA LYS A 1126 29.10 29.56 -2.08
C LYS A 1126 30.34 29.07 -2.81
N ASP A 1127 30.22 28.82 -4.11
CA ASP A 1127 31.26 28.56 -5.13
C ASP A 1127 31.19 27.20 -5.86
N ASP A 1128 30.13 26.39 -5.68
CA ASP A 1128 29.99 25.13 -6.42
C ASP A 1128 29.43 25.30 -7.85
N THR A 1129 30.23 24.89 -8.85
CA THR A 1129 29.90 24.99 -10.28
C THR A 1129 28.96 23.89 -10.79
N ASP A 1130 28.78 22.78 -10.05
CA ASP A 1130 28.07 21.57 -10.52
C ASP A 1130 26.70 21.35 -9.83
N CYS A 1131 26.02 22.45 -9.46
CA CYS A 1131 24.76 22.45 -8.69
C CYS A 1131 23.57 23.09 -9.43
N ASP A 1132 23.57 23.14 -10.76
CA ASP A 1132 22.55 23.88 -11.52
C ASP A 1132 21.12 23.35 -11.30
N ASP A 1133 20.95 22.03 -11.19
CA ASP A 1133 19.66 21.41 -10.87
C ASP A 1133 19.11 21.89 -9.50
N ALA A 1134 19.96 21.93 -8.47
CA ALA A 1134 19.57 22.41 -7.14
C ALA A 1134 19.23 23.90 -7.12
N LYS A 1135 19.93 24.72 -7.92
CA LYS A 1135 19.59 26.15 -8.09
C LYS A 1135 18.22 26.31 -8.75
N GLU A 1136 17.83 25.42 -9.66
CA GLU A 1136 16.51 25.42 -10.27
C GLU A 1136 15.40 25.15 -9.24
N TYR A 1137 15.61 24.15 -8.36
CA TYR A 1137 14.69 23.86 -7.26
C TYR A 1137 14.49 25.07 -6.34
N LEU A 1138 15.57 25.80 -5.99
CA LEU A 1138 15.45 27.04 -5.21
C LEU A 1138 14.57 28.10 -5.90
N GLN A 1139 14.78 28.33 -7.21
CA GLN A 1139 13.98 29.28 -7.98
C GLN A 1139 12.50 28.89 -8.03
N LEU A 1140 12.21 27.59 -8.14
CA LEU A 1140 10.85 27.07 -8.09
C LEU A 1140 10.21 27.30 -6.72
N TYR A 1141 10.91 26.97 -5.64
CA TYR A 1141 10.44 27.23 -4.28
C TYR A 1141 10.16 28.72 -4.06
N ASP A 1142 11.04 29.61 -4.54
CA ASP A 1142 10.83 31.05 -4.48
C ASP A 1142 9.61 31.52 -5.25
N SER A 1143 9.41 31.00 -6.47
CA SER A 1143 8.26 31.32 -7.31
C SER A 1143 6.95 30.91 -6.63
N ILE A 1144 6.92 29.72 -6.03
CA ILE A 1144 5.74 29.23 -5.29
C ILE A 1144 5.49 30.10 -4.05
N ILE A 1145 6.51 30.33 -3.23
CA ILE A 1145 6.39 31.15 -2.01
C ILE A 1145 5.96 32.59 -2.35
N SER A 1146 6.40 33.14 -3.49
CA SER A 1146 5.97 34.46 -3.97
C SER A 1146 4.51 34.48 -4.41
N LYS A 1147 4.01 33.44 -5.09
CA LYS A 1147 2.57 33.35 -5.46
C LYS A 1147 1.66 33.19 -4.23
N LEU A 1148 2.19 32.63 -3.13
CA LEU A 1148 1.43 32.46 -1.88
C LEU A 1148 1.25 33.75 -1.06
N LYS A 1149 2.02 34.81 -1.37
CA LYS A 1149 1.93 36.11 -0.71
C LYS A 1149 1.03 37.05 -1.51
#